data_AF-A0A9E0F625-F1
#
_entry.id   AF-A0A9E0F625-F1
#
_cell.length_a   1.000
_cell.length_b   1.000
_cell.length_c   1.000
_cell.angle_alpha   90.00
_cell.angle_beta   90.00
_cell.angle_gamma   90.00
#
_symmetry.space_group_name_H-M   'P 1'
#
loop_
_entity.id
_entity.type
_entity.pdbx_description
1 polymer ?
#
loop_
_entity_poly.entity_id
_entity_poly.type
_entity_poly.pdbx_seq_one_letter_code
_entity_poly.pdbx_strand_id
1 'polypeptide(L)'
;MELKELKPRKALNKAFLKVKPNRAEIEGFKTNLIALLDRTNDTESEEFHKNLVIDFLKKTYYDPNHFINTKGRNDLVIHNGNTAKNSVGVIIEAKKPTNKAEMITTKKLNAKAFQELVLYYLRERITHKNLEVKHLVATNINEWFIFDATLFDRLFAQNKNFVKQFTEFEGGRLADTKTDFFYKQIAEPFIAEITTEIEFTYFNIQDYQRPLRNADKADDNSLIALFKLLSPEHLLKLPFANDSNSLDKSFYSELLHIIGLTETQKKLIDRNKEGERHTGTILEDAIIQLDSLDKLSRFEKPNQFGNTQQERLFNVALELSITWINRILFLKLLEAQLITYHKGDKSFSFLNLDKIKNYDDLNSLFFQVLARKFKDRNDDVKKAFEKVPYLNSSLFEPTDIEQVTLFISNLKDDKTIPIFSQTVLKDQQGKKRTGNISTLQYLFEFLDAYDFGAEGGEEIQEDNKTLINASVLGLIFEKINGYKDGSFFTPGFITMYMCRETIRKAVVQKFNETKKWNCKDIEELYDKIEDRKEANKIVNSIKICDPAVGSGHFLVSALNEMIAVKNDLKILQDRDGKRLKEYQVEVVNDELIVTDEEGELFDYNPNNKESQRIQEMLFHEKQTIIENCLFGVDINSNSVKICRLRLWIELLKNAYYKNATELETLPNIDINIKCGNSLVSRFSMDADLSQALKKSKGKWSIDMYRIAVDTYRNAESKEQKREMERLIADIKSDFRSNIDNPFKKTIRAARGKVDKLSTEINTKKQWGEKENKKLINDYKKAIEKLQKLEEERDDIESNKIYENAFEWR
;
A
#
# COMPACT_ATOMS: atom_id res chain seq x y z
N MET A 1 -3.03 18.47 37.26
CA MET A 1 -2.37 18.28 35.95
C MET A 1 -1.73 16.92 35.91
N GLU A 2 -2.11 16.10 34.94
CA GLU A 2 -1.45 14.84 34.63
C GLU A 2 -0.46 15.11 33.48
N LEU A 3 0.79 14.66 33.62
CA LEU A 3 1.87 14.96 32.66
C LEU A 3 2.23 13.70 31.90
N LYS A 4 2.13 13.76 30.56
CA LYS A 4 2.50 12.66 29.67
C LYS A 4 3.72 13.04 28.85
N GLU A 5 4.88 12.55 29.28
CA GLU A 5 6.15 12.75 28.58
C GLU A 5 6.30 11.74 27.43
N LEU A 6 6.57 12.25 26.23
CA LEU A 6 6.96 11.46 25.06
C LEU A 6 8.47 11.60 24.80
N LYS A 7 9.13 10.50 24.45
CA LYS A 7 10.48 10.53 23.88
C LYS A 7 10.43 10.92 22.39
N PRO A 8 11.53 11.45 21.81
CA PRO A 8 11.59 11.86 20.41
C PRO A 8 10.99 10.84 19.43
N ARG A 9 11.32 9.55 19.61
CA ARG A 9 10.84 8.48 18.75
C ARG A 9 9.32 8.31 18.77
N LYS A 10 8.70 8.38 19.96
CA LYS A 10 7.24 8.26 20.14
C LYS A 10 6.47 9.47 19.63
N ALA A 11 7.11 10.64 19.57
CA ALA A 11 6.49 11.86 19.10
C ALA A 11 6.43 11.95 17.56
N LEU A 12 7.29 11.21 16.87
CA LEU A 12 7.35 11.22 15.41
C LEU A 12 6.21 10.44 14.78
N ASN A 13 5.75 10.91 13.63
CA ASN A 13 4.91 10.10 12.76
C ASN A 13 5.69 8.81 12.40
N LYS A 14 5.11 7.64 12.68
CA LYS A 14 5.85 6.38 12.52
C LYS A 14 6.20 6.06 11.05
N ALA A 15 5.42 6.54 10.08
CA ALA A 15 5.78 6.41 8.67
C ALA A 15 6.96 7.34 8.31
N PHE A 16 7.05 8.53 8.91
CA PHE A 16 8.22 9.40 8.76
C PHE A 16 9.46 8.78 9.44
N LEU A 17 9.29 8.08 10.55
CA LEU A 17 10.36 7.37 11.25
C LEU A 17 11.02 6.29 10.39
N LYS A 18 10.29 5.68 9.45
CA LYS A 18 10.80 4.72 8.46
C LYS A 18 11.65 5.34 7.34
N VAL A 19 11.55 6.65 7.09
CA VAL A 19 12.31 7.32 6.01
C VAL A 19 13.78 7.39 6.40
N LYS A 20 14.66 6.63 5.74
CA LYS A 20 16.09 6.66 6.09
C LYS A 20 16.69 8.04 5.76
N PRO A 21 17.29 8.76 6.72
CA PRO A 21 18.05 9.96 6.41
C PRO A 21 19.36 9.59 5.72
N ASN A 22 19.86 10.45 4.85
CA ASN A 22 21.15 10.22 4.20
C ASN A 22 22.30 10.48 5.16
N ARG A 23 23.41 9.76 4.98
CA ARG A 23 24.64 9.96 5.76
C ARG A 23 25.12 11.41 5.73
N ALA A 24 25.07 12.07 4.57
CA ALA A 24 25.46 13.46 4.43
C ALA A 24 24.60 14.42 5.28
N GLU A 25 23.30 14.13 5.41
CA GLU A 25 22.37 14.94 6.22
C GLU A 25 22.65 14.75 7.71
N ILE A 26 22.90 13.52 8.15
CA ILE A 26 23.26 13.23 9.53
C ILE A 26 24.62 13.83 9.90
N GLU A 27 25.63 13.75 9.03
CA GLU A 27 26.92 14.38 9.30
C GLU A 27 26.82 15.91 9.34
N GLY A 28 26.00 16.52 8.47
CA GLY A 28 25.66 17.94 8.53
C GLY A 28 24.98 18.32 9.86
N PHE A 29 24.00 17.51 10.28
CA PHE A 29 23.33 17.66 11.58
C PHE A 29 24.29 17.55 12.76
N LYS A 30 25.15 16.52 12.78
CA LYS A 30 26.19 16.32 13.80
C LYS A 30 27.09 17.54 13.88
N THR A 31 27.61 18.00 12.73
CA THR A 31 28.50 19.16 12.66
C THR A 31 27.85 20.42 13.25
N ASN A 32 26.61 20.69 12.88
CA ASN A 32 25.89 21.87 13.38
C ASN A 32 25.50 21.74 14.86
N LEU A 33 25.15 20.53 15.31
CA LEU A 33 24.77 20.27 16.71
C LEU A 33 25.99 20.34 17.65
N ILE A 34 27.14 19.81 17.22
CA ILE A 34 28.43 19.97 17.92
C ILE A 34 28.77 21.46 18.02
N ALA A 35 28.60 22.21 16.92
CA ALA A 35 28.87 23.65 16.93
C ALA A 35 27.95 24.43 17.89
N LEU A 36 26.67 24.04 18.03
CA LEU A 36 25.75 24.60 19.02
C LEU A 36 26.26 24.32 20.45
N LEU A 37 26.62 23.07 20.74
CA LEU A 37 27.10 22.64 22.05
C LEU A 37 28.42 23.31 22.45
N ASP A 38 29.41 23.32 21.55
CA ASP A 38 30.75 23.84 21.84
C ASP A 38 30.78 25.37 21.97
N ARG A 39 29.79 26.08 21.39
CA ARG A 39 29.68 27.55 21.49
C ARG A 39 28.82 28.03 22.65
N THR A 40 28.10 27.12 23.31
CA THR A 40 27.26 27.47 24.46
C THR A 40 28.15 27.95 25.62
N ASN A 41 27.80 29.08 26.24
CA ASN A 41 28.61 29.69 27.29
C ASN A 41 27.74 30.27 28.40
N ASP A 42 27.77 29.64 29.59
CA ASP A 42 26.94 29.99 30.74
C ASP A 42 27.07 31.46 31.22
N THR A 43 28.16 32.15 30.87
CA THR A 43 28.37 33.57 31.22
C THR A 43 27.69 34.54 30.26
N GLU A 44 27.28 34.08 29.09
CA GLU A 44 26.70 34.92 28.05
C GLU A 44 25.21 35.20 28.25
N SER A 45 24.73 36.22 27.53
CA SER A 45 23.33 36.65 27.61
C SER A 45 22.35 35.61 27.04
N GLU A 46 21.06 35.76 27.38
CA GLU A 46 20.00 34.93 26.77
C GLU A 46 19.93 35.15 25.25
N GLU A 47 20.10 36.39 24.79
CA GLU A 47 20.11 36.76 23.37
C GLU A 47 21.25 36.10 22.59
N PHE A 48 22.42 35.95 23.22
CA PHE A 48 23.54 35.21 22.62
C PHE A 48 23.15 33.76 22.34
N HIS A 49 22.54 33.08 23.32
CA HIS A 49 22.08 31.70 23.21
C HIS A 49 20.95 31.54 22.20
N LYS A 50 20.01 32.50 22.12
CA LYS A 50 18.96 32.55 21.08
C LYS A 50 19.56 32.53 19.68
N ASN A 51 20.60 33.34 19.44
CA ASN A 51 21.30 33.38 18.16
C ASN A 51 21.99 32.06 17.81
N LEU A 52 22.52 31.32 18.78
CA LEU A 52 23.07 29.98 18.54
C LEU A 52 21.99 28.98 18.09
N VAL A 53 20.80 29.02 18.71
CA VAL A 53 19.66 28.18 18.29
C VAL A 53 19.20 28.54 16.88
N ILE A 54 19.10 29.84 16.56
CA ILE A 54 18.77 30.31 15.20
C ILE A 54 19.78 29.77 14.18
N ASP A 55 21.07 29.91 14.46
CA ASP A 55 22.16 29.47 13.58
C ASP A 55 22.10 27.96 13.33
N PHE A 56 21.90 27.18 14.39
CA PHE A 56 21.78 25.73 14.31
C PHE A 56 20.60 25.31 13.42
N LEU A 57 19.40 25.83 13.68
CA LEU A 57 18.20 25.48 12.90
C LEU A 57 18.36 25.90 11.43
N LYS A 58 18.84 27.11 11.16
CA LYS A 58 19.07 27.61 9.79
C LYS A 58 20.03 26.73 9.00
N LYS A 59 21.22 26.49 9.54
CA LYS A 59 22.29 25.74 8.85
C LYS A 59 21.96 24.26 8.66
N THR A 60 21.06 23.73 9.46
CA THR A 60 20.69 22.32 9.44
C THR A 60 19.51 22.04 8.52
N TYR A 61 18.47 22.87 8.54
CA TYR A 61 17.20 22.52 7.88
C TYR A 61 16.51 23.66 7.13
N TYR A 62 16.44 24.84 7.74
CA TYR A 62 15.40 25.79 7.38
C TYR A 62 15.83 26.79 6.31
N ASP A 63 17.12 27.11 6.19
CA ASP A 63 17.61 28.00 5.13
C ASP A 63 17.72 27.24 3.79
N PRO A 64 17.30 27.83 2.65
CA PRO A 64 16.66 29.14 2.46
C PRO A 64 15.12 29.10 2.43
N ASN A 65 14.51 27.94 2.71
CA ASN A 65 13.10 27.68 2.43
C ASN A 65 12.13 28.23 3.50
N HIS A 66 12.62 28.42 4.73
CA HIS A 66 11.84 28.83 5.89
C HIS A 66 12.58 29.93 6.66
N PHE A 67 11.91 31.06 6.83
CA PHE A 67 12.48 32.18 7.56
C PHE A 67 12.45 31.91 9.07
N ILE A 68 13.59 32.12 9.73
CA ILE A 68 13.75 32.00 11.18
C ILE A 68 14.29 33.32 11.72
N ASN A 69 13.52 33.95 12.62
CA ASN A 69 13.96 35.14 13.33
C ASN A 69 13.06 35.43 14.55
N THR A 70 13.41 36.45 15.32
CA THR A 70 12.53 37.07 16.31
C THR A 70 11.33 37.74 15.61
N LYS A 71 10.17 37.81 16.27
CA LYS A 71 8.96 38.46 15.72
C LYS A 71 8.26 39.28 16.80
N GLY A 72 8.36 40.60 16.70
CA GLY A 72 7.73 41.51 17.66
C GLY A 72 8.28 41.31 19.07
N ARG A 73 7.45 40.77 19.97
CA ARG A 73 7.83 40.42 21.36
C ARG A 73 7.98 38.91 21.59
N ASN A 74 7.87 38.10 20.54
CA ASN A 74 8.14 36.67 20.62
C ASN A 74 9.63 36.46 20.42
N ASP A 75 10.18 35.55 21.24
CA ASP A 75 11.60 35.21 21.25
C ASP A 75 12.08 34.71 19.89
N LEU A 76 11.54 33.60 19.40
CA LEU A 76 11.95 33.01 18.13
C LEU A 76 10.75 32.38 17.44
N VAL A 77 10.65 32.55 16.12
CA VAL A 77 9.63 31.90 15.30
C VAL A 77 10.22 31.27 14.05
N ILE A 78 9.62 30.17 13.62
CA ILE A 78 9.84 29.56 12.30
C ILE A 78 8.60 29.85 11.46
N HIS A 79 8.81 30.44 10.28
CA HIS A 79 7.74 30.77 9.35
C HIS A 79 7.44 29.61 8.38
N ASN A 80 6.18 29.49 7.96
CA ASN A 80 5.73 28.50 6.97
C ASN A 80 6.29 28.75 5.55
N GLY A 81 7.06 29.81 5.34
CA GLY A 81 7.75 30.10 4.08
C GLY A 81 9.01 30.94 4.31
N ASN A 82 9.66 31.34 3.23
CA ASN A 82 10.99 31.94 3.23
C ASN A 82 11.04 33.44 3.59
N THR A 83 9.92 34.06 3.99
CA THR A 83 9.89 35.47 4.40
C THR A 83 9.14 35.70 5.70
N ALA A 84 9.44 36.82 6.38
CA ALA A 84 8.73 37.27 7.58
C ALA A 84 7.23 37.58 7.35
N LYS A 85 6.78 37.68 6.09
CA LYS A 85 5.36 37.90 5.74
C LYS A 85 4.54 36.61 5.78
N ASN A 86 5.19 35.45 5.66
CA ASN A 86 4.51 34.17 5.78
C ASN A 86 4.04 33.97 7.22
N SER A 87 2.99 33.16 7.42
CA SER A 87 2.48 32.85 8.76
C SER A 87 3.52 32.14 9.61
N VAL A 88 3.39 32.28 10.93
CA VAL A 88 4.23 31.57 11.90
C VAL A 88 3.76 30.13 11.98
N GLY A 89 4.68 29.19 11.82
CA GLY A 89 4.46 27.74 11.96
C GLY A 89 4.92 27.20 13.31
N VAL A 90 6.03 27.71 13.87
CA VAL A 90 6.55 27.29 15.18
C VAL A 90 6.89 28.51 16.04
N ILE A 91 6.54 28.44 17.32
CA ILE A 91 6.93 29.43 18.33
C ILE A 91 7.97 28.78 19.23
N ILE A 92 9.11 29.44 19.45
CA ILE A 92 10.19 28.95 20.29
C ILE A 92 10.50 29.98 21.37
N GLU A 93 10.42 29.55 22.63
CA GLU A 93 10.85 30.27 23.82
C GLU A 93 12.20 29.73 24.26
N ALA A 94 13.21 30.57 24.29
CA ALA A 94 14.60 30.15 24.51
C ALA A 94 15.20 30.85 25.73
N LYS A 95 15.47 30.07 26.77
CA LYS A 95 16.13 30.51 27.99
C LYS A 95 17.63 30.26 27.94
N LYS A 96 18.39 30.98 28.76
CA LYS A 96 19.82 30.66 28.94
C LYS A 96 19.97 29.35 29.73
N PRO A 97 21.03 28.55 29.49
CA PRO A 97 21.23 27.25 30.15
C PRO A 97 21.16 27.29 31.69
N THR A 98 21.64 28.38 32.29
CA THR A 98 21.68 28.57 33.75
C THR A 98 20.35 29.03 34.36
N ASN A 99 19.34 29.41 33.58
CA ASN A 99 18.07 29.96 34.06
C ASN A 99 17.07 28.87 34.48
N LYS A 100 17.40 28.11 35.53
CA LYS A 100 16.55 27.02 36.05
C LYS A 100 15.25 27.49 36.69
N ALA A 101 15.16 28.75 37.12
CA ALA A 101 13.98 29.27 37.82
C ALA A 101 12.82 29.55 36.86
N GLU A 102 13.11 30.04 35.66
CA GLU A 102 12.10 30.39 34.65
C GLU A 102 11.82 29.24 33.66
N MET A 103 12.75 28.28 33.55
CA MET A 103 12.62 27.12 32.68
C MET A 103 11.68 26.06 33.26
N ILE A 104 10.97 25.36 32.37
CA ILE A 104 10.12 24.22 32.75
C ILE A 104 10.94 22.95 33.02
N THR A 105 10.31 22.00 33.72
CA THR A 105 10.86 20.65 33.96
C THR A 105 9.80 19.59 33.64
N THR A 106 10.22 18.34 33.47
CA THR A 106 9.30 17.20 33.22
C THR A 106 8.28 16.98 34.34
N LYS A 107 8.51 17.56 35.53
CA LYS A 107 7.60 17.48 36.69
C LYS A 107 6.81 18.77 36.94
N LYS A 108 7.22 19.89 36.34
CA LYS A 108 6.64 21.22 36.58
C LYS A 108 6.65 22.05 35.29
N LEU A 109 5.51 22.10 34.61
CA LEU A 109 5.31 22.94 33.42
C LEU A 109 4.91 24.38 33.74
N ASN A 110 4.28 24.66 34.88
CA ASN A 110 3.90 26.02 35.26
C ASN A 110 5.13 26.82 35.71
N ALA A 111 5.89 27.28 34.73
CA ALA A 111 7.02 28.19 34.87
C ALA A 111 6.91 29.28 33.80
N LYS A 112 7.72 30.32 33.93
CA LYS A 112 7.64 31.52 33.07
C LYS A 112 7.76 31.19 31.57
N ALA A 113 8.67 30.29 31.19
CA ALA A 113 8.83 29.89 29.78
C ALA A 113 7.52 29.33 29.16
N PHE A 114 6.75 28.54 29.92
CA PHE A 114 5.47 28.03 29.42
C PHE A 114 4.37 29.10 29.42
N GLN A 115 4.38 30.00 30.41
CA GLN A 115 3.47 31.15 30.45
C GLN A 115 3.71 32.11 29.26
N GLU A 116 4.98 32.27 28.86
CA GLU A 116 5.41 33.00 27.66
C GLU A 116 4.89 32.34 26.38
N LEU A 117 5.06 31.02 26.24
CA LEU A 117 4.49 30.27 25.12
C LEU A 117 2.97 30.43 25.02
N VAL A 118 2.24 30.39 26.15
CA VAL A 118 0.78 30.62 26.19
C VAL A 118 0.43 32.01 25.67
N LEU A 119 1.16 33.05 26.11
CA LEU A 119 0.94 34.42 25.64
C LEU A 119 1.19 34.54 24.12
N TYR A 120 2.32 34.00 23.65
CA TYR A 120 2.71 34.07 22.24
C TYR A 120 1.73 33.31 21.34
N TYR A 121 1.27 32.15 21.79
CA TYR A 121 0.24 31.39 21.11
C TYR A 121 -1.06 32.19 20.96
N LEU A 122 -1.55 32.78 22.05
CA LEU A 122 -2.81 33.55 22.02
C LEU A 122 -2.70 34.78 21.12
N ARG A 123 -1.55 35.46 21.08
CA ARG A 123 -1.33 36.55 20.13
C ARG A 123 -1.41 36.10 18.68
N GLU A 124 -0.76 35.00 18.32
CA GLU A 124 -0.88 34.45 16.97
C GLU A 124 -2.33 34.03 16.67
N ARG A 125 -2.94 33.25 17.57
CA ARG A 125 -4.25 32.62 17.36
C ARG A 125 -5.41 33.61 17.35
N ILE A 126 -5.44 34.53 18.32
CA ILE A 126 -6.57 35.44 18.58
C ILE A 126 -6.33 36.81 17.94
N THR A 127 -5.18 37.43 18.18
CA THR A 127 -4.88 38.78 17.69
C THR A 127 -4.56 38.78 16.19
N HIS A 128 -3.69 37.87 15.75
CA HIS A 128 -3.27 37.77 14.34
C HIS A 128 -4.14 36.82 13.51
N LYS A 129 -5.09 36.10 14.13
CA LYS A 129 -5.98 35.12 13.47
C LYS A 129 -5.22 34.04 12.70
N ASN A 130 -4.01 33.71 13.15
CA ASN A 130 -3.17 32.68 12.56
C ASN A 130 -3.71 31.29 12.95
N LEU A 131 -4.08 30.49 11.95
CA LEU A 131 -4.55 29.11 12.08
C LEU A 131 -3.45 28.08 11.80
N GLU A 132 -2.26 28.53 11.45
CA GLU A 132 -1.21 27.70 10.85
C GLU A 132 -0.05 27.41 11.80
N VAL A 133 -0.14 27.79 13.08
CA VAL A 133 0.81 27.37 14.12
C VAL A 133 0.67 25.86 14.33
N LYS A 134 1.79 25.14 14.27
CA LYS A 134 1.87 23.67 14.34
C LYS A 134 2.43 23.19 15.68
N HIS A 135 3.51 23.82 16.15
CA HIS A 135 4.20 23.43 17.39
C HIS A 135 4.66 24.65 18.20
N LEU A 136 4.84 24.42 19.50
CA LEU A 136 5.44 25.36 20.43
C LEU A 136 6.60 24.67 21.14
N VAL A 137 7.71 25.37 21.32
CA VAL A 137 8.94 24.81 21.86
C VAL A 137 9.46 25.68 23.00
N ALA A 138 9.78 25.09 24.15
CA ALA A 138 10.58 25.73 25.18
C ALA A 138 11.93 25.04 25.27
N THR A 139 13.03 25.81 25.27
CA THR A 139 14.38 25.25 25.36
C THR A 139 15.31 26.12 26.18
N ASN A 140 16.29 25.50 26.84
CA ASN A 140 17.45 26.19 27.43
C ASN A 140 18.76 25.81 26.72
N ILE A 141 18.67 25.47 25.42
CA ILE A 141 19.67 24.78 24.58
C ILE A 141 19.81 23.30 24.93
N ASN A 142 20.01 22.97 26.20
CA ASN A 142 20.24 21.59 26.61
C ASN A 142 18.95 20.77 26.59
N GLU A 143 17.93 21.27 27.27
CA GLU A 143 16.62 20.63 27.41
C GLU A 143 15.65 21.24 26.43
N TRP A 144 14.86 20.40 25.77
CA TRP A 144 13.86 20.79 24.78
C TRP A 144 12.51 20.17 25.13
N PHE A 145 11.48 21.00 25.09
CA PHE A 145 10.09 20.62 25.31
C PHE A 145 9.27 21.06 24.10
N ILE A 146 8.66 20.11 23.41
CA ILE A 146 7.87 20.38 22.19
C ILE A 146 6.41 20.01 22.45
N PHE A 147 5.51 20.93 22.14
CA PHE A 147 4.07 20.81 22.32
C PHE A 147 3.35 20.96 20.97
N ASP A 148 2.35 20.11 20.72
CA ASP A 148 1.46 20.27 19.57
C ASP A 148 0.54 21.49 19.80
N ALA A 149 0.36 22.33 18.77
CA ALA A 149 -0.47 23.52 18.89
C ALA A 149 -1.96 23.21 19.16
N THR A 150 -2.45 22.01 18.85
CA THR A 150 -3.82 21.57 19.15
C THR A 150 -4.08 21.47 20.66
N LEU A 151 -3.05 21.13 21.44
CA LEU A 151 -3.11 21.14 22.90
C LEU A 151 -3.36 22.56 23.42
N PHE A 152 -2.65 23.55 22.86
CA PHE A 152 -2.82 24.95 23.23
C PHE A 152 -4.17 25.51 22.76
N ASP A 153 -4.66 25.10 21.58
CA ASP A 153 -5.99 25.48 21.10
C ASP A 153 -7.07 24.98 22.07
N ARG A 154 -7.03 23.68 22.42
CA ARG A 154 -7.97 23.02 23.33
C ARG A 154 -7.97 23.62 24.73
N LEU A 155 -6.78 23.81 25.33
CA LEU A 155 -6.66 24.25 26.73
C LEU A 155 -6.88 25.77 26.89
N PHE A 156 -6.37 26.57 25.96
CA PHE A 156 -6.31 28.03 26.12
C PHE A 156 -7.24 28.77 25.15
N ALA A 157 -7.16 28.53 23.84
CA ALA A 157 -7.93 29.32 22.86
C ALA A 157 -9.43 28.99 22.82
N GLN A 158 -9.82 27.76 23.18
CA GLN A 158 -11.24 27.37 23.28
C GLN A 158 -11.86 27.78 24.63
N ASN A 159 -11.05 28.14 25.63
CA ASN A 159 -11.55 28.60 26.93
C ASN A 159 -12.01 30.06 26.84
N LYS A 160 -13.32 30.27 26.72
CA LYS A 160 -13.92 31.61 26.57
C LYS A 160 -13.55 32.58 27.70
N ASN A 161 -13.45 32.10 28.94
CA ASN A 161 -13.12 32.95 30.09
C ASN A 161 -11.66 33.42 30.02
N PHE A 162 -10.75 32.48 29.74
CA PHE A 162 -9.32 32.79 29.59
C PHE A 162 -9.06 33.74 28.41
N VAL A 163 -9.68 33.48 27.25
CA VAL A 163 -9.58 34.36 26.07
C VAL A 163 -10.14 35.75 26.35
N LYS A 164 -11.22 35.86 27.15
CA LYS A 164 -11.74 37.16 27.58
C LYS A 164 -10.72 37.94 28.41
N GLN A 165 -10.10 37.30 29.41
CA GLN A 165 -9.05 37.92 30.23
C GLN A 165 -7.85 38.36 29.38
N PHE A 166 -7.41 37.51 28.44
CA PHE A 166 -6.36 37.86 27.48
C PHE A 166 -6.75 39.07 26.60
N THR A 167 -7.99 39.13 26.11
CA THR A 167 -8.47 40.23 25.26
C THR A 167 -8.63 41.53 26.06
N GLU A 168 -8.95 41.47 27.35
CA GLU A 168 -8.96 42.62 28.25
C GLU A 168 -7.53 43.09 28.55
N PHE A 169 -6.59 42.16 28.75
CA PHE A 169 -5.17 42.46 28.93
C PHE A 169 -4.58 43.17 27.70
N GLU A 170 -4.70 42.58 26.50
CA GLU A 170 -4.19 43.19 25.25
C GLU A 170 -4.89 44.50 24.90
N GLY A 171 -6.15 44.67 25.33
CA GLY A 171 -6.90 45.92 25.20
C GLY A 171 -6.55 47.00 26.23
N GLY A 172 -5.63 46.73 27.16
CA GLY A 172 -5.24 47.66 28.22
C GLY A 172 -6.32 47.95 29.25
N ARG A 173 -7.29 47.04 29.44
CA ARG A 173 -8.45 47.20 30.33
C ARG A 173 -8.25 46.64 31.74
N LEU A 174 -7.15 45.92 31.97
CA LEU A 174 -6.81 45.35 33.27
C LEU A 174 -5.87 46.27 34.07
N ALA A 175 -5.59 45.89 35.32
CA ALA A 175 -4.84 46.70 36.28
C ALA A 175 -3.39 47.01 35.86
N ASP A 176 -2.79 46.21 34.97
CA ASP A 176 -1.48 46.47 34.37
C ASP A 176 -1.45 45.91 32.93
N THR A 177 -0.60 46.51 32.09
CA THR A 177 -0.38 46.18 30.67
C THR A 177 0.95 45.47 30.42
N LYS A 178 1.80 45.35 31.45
CA LYS A 178 3.08 44.63 31.38
C LYS A 178 2.85 43.13 31.27
N THR A 179 3.73 42.46 30.52
CA THR A 179 3.67 41.00 30.35
C THR A 179 3.85 40.23 31.66
N ASP A 180 4.61 40.76 32.63
CA ASP A 180 4.74 40.17 33.97
C ASP A 180 3.39 40.05 34.70
N PHE A 181 2.47 40.99 34.47
CA PHE A 181 1.12 40.91 35.00
C PHE A 181 0.35 39.74 34.37
N PHE A 182 0.42 39.58 33.05
CA PHE A 182 -0.19 38.43 32.37
C PHE A 182 0.36 37.11 32.91
N TYR A 183 1.67 37.00 33.05
CA TYR A 183 2.32 35.78 33.54
C TYR A 183 1.83 35.40 34.95
N LYS A 184 1.92 36.33 35.92
CA LYS A 184 1.64 36.04 37.33
C LYS A 184 0.16 36.06 37.71
N GLN A 185 -0.65 36.89 37.07
CA GLN A 185 -2.04 37.14 37.48
C GLN A 185 -3.07 36.45 36.58
N ILE A 186 -2.68 36.02 35.38
CA ILE A 186 -3.60 35.42 34.40
C ILE A 186 -3.16 34.00 34.05
N ALA A 187 -1.96 33.84 33.49
CA ALA A 187 -1.48 32.54 33.01
C ALA A 187 -1.16 31.58 34.17
N GLU A 188 -0.38 32.01 35.16
CA GLU A 188 0.05 31.14 36.27
C GLU A 188 -1.14 30.55 37.06
N PRO A 189 -2.16 31.32 37.49
CA PRO A 189 -3.33 30.76 38.18
C PRO A 189 -4.12 29.81 37.28
N PHE A 190 -4.32 30.17 36.01
CA PHE A 190 -5.07 29.33 35.07
C PHE A 190 -4.39 28.00 34.82
N ILE A 191 -3.07 27.99 34.60
CA ILE A 191 -2.30 26.76 34.38
C ILE A 191 -2.34 25.87 35.62
N ALA A 192 -2.32 26.46 36.83
CA ALA A 192 -2.41 25.71 38.08
C ALA A 192 -3.75 24.97 38.25
N GLU A 193 -4.83 25.47 37.66
CA GLU A 193 -6.18 24.87 37.70
C GLU A 193 -6.37 23.73 36.69
N ILE A 194 -5.43 23.52 35.77
CA ILE A 194 -5.55 22.47 34.75
C ILE A 194 -5.45 21.08 35.39
N THR A 195 -6.55 20.33 35.32
CA THR A 195 -6.63 18.93 35.80
C THR A 195 -6.43 17.91 34.69
N THR A 196 -6.62 18.29 33.42
CA THR A 196 -6.48 17.42 32.26
C THR A 196 -5.02 17.02 31.99
N GLU A 197 -4.85 15.96 31.20
CA GLU A 197 -3.55 15.49 30.72
C GLU A 197 -2.90 16.49 29.75
N ILE A 198 -1.63 16.78 29.98
CA ILE A 198 -0.77 17.58 29.10
C ILE A 198 0.34 16.68 28.54
N GLU A 199 0.25 16.41 27.24
CA GLU A 199 1.25 15.64 26.50
C GLU A 199 2.31 16.56 25.90
N PHE A 200 3.59 16.19 26.02
CA PHE A 200 4.71 16.92 25.45
C PHE A 200 5.89 16.01 25.14
N THR A 201 6.70 16.40 24.17
CA THR A 201 7.95 15.70 23.85
C THR A 201 9.10 16.31 24.63
N TYR A 202 9.93 15.49 25.25
CA TYR A 202 11.11 15.93 25.99
C TYR A 202 12.38 15.19 25.53
N PHE A 203 13.47 15.93 25.41
CA PHE A 203 14.82 15.37 25.31
C PHE A 203 15.85 16.34 25.85
N ASN A 204 17.00 15.80 26.25
CA ASN A 204 18.19 16.56 26.58
C ASN A 204 19.28 16.28 25.54
N ILE A 205 19.78 17.33 24.88
CA ILE A 205 20.83 17.22 23.85
C ILE A 205 22.13 16.63 24.46
N GLN A 206 22.38 16.84 25.75
CA GLN A 206 23.55 16.30 26.43
C GLN A 206 23.59 14.77 26.44
N ASP A 207 22.43 14.10 26.33
CA ASP A 207 22.36 12.63 26.28
C ASP A 207 22.98 12.06 24.98
N TYR A 208 23.15 12.91 23.94
CA TYR A 208 23.69 12.54 22.64
C TYR A 208 25.19 12.88 22.47
N GLN A 209 25.89 13.30 23.52
CA GLN A 209 27.32 13.66 23.44
C GLN A 209 28.20 12.52 22.90
N ARG A 210 27.92 11.29 23.30
CA ARG A 210 28.66 10.10 22.83
C ARG A 210 28.51 9.88 21.31
N PRO A 211 27.30 9.70 20.76
CA PRO A 211 27.12 9.51 19.31
C PRO A 211 27.57 10.74 18.49
N LEU A 212 27.54 11.95 19.07
CA LEU A 212 28.05 13.14 18.39
C LEU A 212 29.58 13.16 18.25
N ARG A 213 30.32 12.62 19.23
CA ARG A 213 31.78 12.79 19.32
C ARG A 213 32.60 11.54 19.08
N ASN A 214 31.97 10.41 18.75
CA ASN A 214 32.69 9.19 18.40
C ASN A 214 32.71 8.97 16.88
N ALA A 215 33.52 8.00 16.44
CA ALA A 215 33.64 7.60 15.03
C ALA A 215 32.83 6.34 14.69
N ASP A 216 32.00 5.85 15.61
CA ASP A 216 31.23 4.64 15.41
C ASP A 216 29.95 4.95 14.63
N LYS A 217 29.94 4.56 13.35
CA LYS A 217 28.79 4.79 12.45
C LYS A 217 27.49 4.14 12.93
N ALA A 218 27.56 3.09 13.75
CA ALA A 218 26.37 2.45 14.29
C ALA A 218 25.72 3.30 15.40
N ASP A 219 26.52 3.99 16.22
CA ASP A 219 26.03 4.88 17.28
C ASP A 219 25.24 6.07 16.68
N ASP A 220 25.53 6.49 15.44
CA ASP A 220 24.81 7.57 14.74
C ASP A 220 23.32 7.28 14.53
N ASN A 221 22.89 6.01 14.51
CA ASN A 221 21.48 5.66 14.38
C ASN A 221 20.64 6.21 15.55
N SER A 222 21.24 6.39 16.73
CA SER A 222 20.59 7.03 17.88
C SER A 222 20.20 8.50 17.64
N LEU A 223 20.81 9.16 16.65
CA LEU A 223 20.52 10.54 16.27
C LEU A 223 19.32 10.68 15.34
N ILE A 224 18.84 9.60 14.70
CA ILE A 224 17.78 9.64 13.68
C ILE A 224 16.50 10.27 14.23
N ALA A 225 16.03 9.83 15.40
CA ALA A 225 14.83 10.37 16.01
C ALA A 225 14.98 11.87 16.34
N LEU A 226 16.14 12.29 16.87
CA LEU A 226 16.39 13.69 17.18
C LEU A 226 16.49 14.55 15.91
N PHE A 227 17.22 14.06 14.90
CA PHE A 227 17.33 14.68 13.57
C PHE A 227 15.95 14.96 13.00
N LYS A 228 15.09 13.93 12.94
CA LYS A 228 13.73 14.05 12.40
C LYS A 228 12.83 14.93 13.25
N LEU A 229 12.94 14.87 14.58
CA LEU A 229 12.10 15.67 15.48
C LEU A 229 12.29 17.17 15.25
N LEU A 230 13.51 17.60 14.91
CA LEU A 230 13.83 19.01 14.67
C LEU A 230 13.69 19.46 13.21
N SER A 231 13.27 18.54 12.34
CA SER A 231 13.12 18.80 10.90
C SER A 231 11.85 19.60 10.56
N PRO A 232 11.78 20.24 9.37
CA PRO A 232 10.58 20.88 8.85
C PRO A 232 9.40 19.91 8.71
N GLU A 233 9.64 18.66 8.29
CA GLU A 233 8.63 17.61 8.14
C GLU A 233 7.86 17.37 9.44
N HIS A 234 8.56 17.34 10.58
CA HIS A 234 7.91 17.22 11.88
C HIS A 234 7.37 18.58 12.37
N LEU A 235 8.25 19.57 12.56
CA LEU A 235 7.89 20.81 13.26
C LEU A 235 6.90 21.69 12.48
N LEU A 236 6.92 21.66 11.15
CA LEU A 236 5.96 22.38 10.30
C LEU A 236 4.87 21.46 9.72
N LYS A 237 4.89 20.16 10.05
CA LYS A 237 3.95 19.13 9.53
C LYS A 237 3.94 19.10 7.99
N LEU A 238 5.13 19.18 7.36
CA LEU A 238 5.27 19.07 5.91
C LEU A 238 5.18 17.61 5.45
N PRO A 239 4.71 17.34 4.21
CA PRO A 239 4.76 16.00 3.64
C PRO A 239 6.22 15.53 3.43
N PHE A 240 6.44 14.22 3.44
CA PHE A 240 7.77 13.58 3.27
C PHE A 240 7.77 12.54 2.14
N ALA A 241 8.96 12.13 1.67
CA ALA A 241 9.14 11.32 0.46
C ALA A 241 8.43 9.95 0.47
N ASN A 242 8.27 9.31 1.64
CA ASN A 242 7.48 8.07 1.80
C ASN A 242 5.99 8.34 2.05
N ASP A 243 5.45 9.48 1.60
CA ASP A 243 4.00 9.58 1.48
C ASP A 243 3.57 8.57 0.41
N SER A 244 3.04 7.43 0.86
CA SER A 244 2.54 6.29 0.07
C SER A 244 1.53 6.70 -1.01
N ASN A 245 1.04 7.94 -0.94
CA ASN A 245 0.12 8.58 -1.87
C ASN A 245 0.80 9.35 -3.03
N SER A 246 2.13 9.44 -3.04
CA SER A 246 2.88 10.23 -4.01
C SER A 246 3.63 9.37 -5.02
N LEU A 247 3.50 9.69 -6.30
CA LEU A 247 4.20 9.02 -7.39
C LEU A 247 5.60 9.61 -7.57
N ASP A 248 6.64 8.78 -7.57
CA ASP A 248 7.95 9.18 -8.09
C ASP A 248 7.88 9.34 -9.62
N LYS A 249 7.79 10.59 -10.08
CA LYS A 249 7.67 10.93 -11.51
C LYS A 249 8.93 10.57 -12.30
N SER A 250 10.10 10.61 -11.68
CA SER A 250 11.38 10.34 -12.34
C SER A 250 11.49 8.85 -12.65
N PHE A 251 11.25 8.01 -11.64
CA PHE A 251 11.18 6.56 -11.76
C PHE A 251 10.11 6.16 -12.79
N TYR A 252 8.89 6.71 -12.66
CA TYR A 252 7.78 6.40 -13.55
C TYR A 252 8.10 6.71 -15.02
N SER A 253 8.59 7.92 -15.31
CA SER A 253 8.84 8.36 -16.69
C SER A 253 9.98 7.58 -17.34
N GLU A 254 11.03 7.28 -16.58
CA GLU A 254 12.16 6.50 -17.07
C GLU A 254 11.80 5.02 -17.27
N LEU A 255 10.99 4.44 -16.39
CA LEU A 255 10.47 3.08 -16.58
C LEU A 255 9.60 2.97 -17.84
N LEU A 256 8.72 3.95 -18.11
CA LEU A 256 7.94 3.98 -19.35
C LEU A 256 8.85 3.99 -20.59
N HIS A 257 9.92 4.78 -20.55
CA HIS A 257 10.90 4.85 -21.63
C HIS A 257 11.57 3.50 -21.90
N ILE A 258 11.99 2.78 -20.86
CA ILE A 258 12.60 1.44 -20.98
C ILE A 258 11.61 0.42 -21.55
N ILE A 259 10.34 0.49 -21.12
CA ILE A 259 9.28 -0.37 -21.66
C ILE A 259 8.97 -0.04 -23.12
N GLY A 260 9.07 1.23 -23.52
CA GLY A 260 8.71 1.72 -24.86
C GLY A 260 7.34 2.41 -24.95
N LEU A 261 6.90 2.99 -23.84
CA LEU A 261 5.61 3.66 -23.66
C LEU A 261 5.79 5.17 -23.44
N THR A 262 4.72 5.94 -23.69
CA THR A 262 4.67 7.37 -23.41
C THR A 262 3.35 7.78 -22.76
N GLU A 263 3.39 8.82 -21.92
CA GLU A 263 2.22 9.45 -21.32
C GLU A 263 1.77 10.64 -22.18
N THR A 264 0.56 10.58 -22.74
CA THR A 264 -0.01 11.66 -23.55
C THR A 264 -0.48 12.84 -22.69
N GLN A 265 -0.85 13.97 -23.31
CA GLN A 265 -1.39 15.14 -22.59
C GLN A 265 -2.66 14.85 -21.78
N LYS A 266 -3.44 13.84 -22.17
CA LYS A 266 -4.62 13.35 -21.42
C LYS A 266 -4.24 12.36 -20.30
N LYS A 267 -2.95 12.23 -20.01
CA LYS A 267 -2.32 11.26 -19.12
C LYS A 267 -2.43 9.80 -19.58
N LEU A 268 -3.05 9.52 -20.74
CA LEU A 268 -3.14 8.18 -21.30
C LEU A 268 -1.78 7.60 -21.64
N ILE A 269 -1.56 6.34 -21.27
CA ILE A 269 -0.41 5.55 -21.70
C ILE A 269 -0.68 5.01 -23.09
N ASP A 270 0.26 5.26 -24.00
CA ASP A 270 0.18 4.85 -25.40
C ASP A 270 1.55 4.38 -25.91
N ARG A 271 1.52 3.71 -27.06
CA ARG A 271 2.73 3.36 -27.82
C ARG A 271 3.38 4.65 -28.32
N ASN A 272 4.72 4.68 -28.34
CA ASN A 272 5.45 5.79 -28.94
C ASN A 272 5.00 6.05 -30.39
N LYS A 273 5.05 7.32 -30.81
CA LYS A 273 4.71 7.72 -32.18
C LYS A 273 5.68 7.10 -33.17
N GLU A 274 5.21 6.90 -34.40
CA GLU A 274 6.07 6.46 -35.49
C GLU A 274 7.25 7.44 -35.68
N GLY A 275 8.47 6.91 -35.75
CA GLY A 275 9.73 7.68 -35.73
C GLY A 275 10.38 7.81 -34.33
N GLU A 276 9.63 7.64 -33.25
CA GLU A 276 10.12 7.66 -31.85
C GLU A 276 10.13 6.25 -31.23
N ARG A 277 9.77 5.22 -32.00
CA ARG A 277 9.81 3.82 -31.57
C ARG A 277 11.22 3.28 -31.65
N HIS A 278 11.72 2.75 -30.55
CA HIS A 278 13.02 2.11 -30.47
C HIS A 278 12.82 0.60 -30.40
N THR A 279 13.31 -0.13 -31.40
CA THR A 279 13.08 -1.58 -31.54
C THR A 279 13.67 -2.43 -30.41
N GLY A 280 14.58 -1.86 -29.61
CA GLY A 280 15.13 -2.53 -28.44
C GLY A 280 14.27 -2.40 -27.18
N THR A 281 13.26 -1.54 -27.14
CA THR A 281 12.39 -1.47 -25.95
C THR A 281 11.58 -2.76 -25.80
N ILE A 282 11.23 -3.10 -24.57
CA ILE A 282 10.55 -4.38 -24.25
C ILE A 282 9.28 -4.56 -25.07
N LEU A 283 8.46 -3.50 -25.17
CA LEU A 283 7.21 -3.52 -25.92
C LEU A 283 7.44 -3.69 -27.43
N GLU A 284 8.35 -2.91 -28.02
CA GLU A 284 8.56 -2.93 -29.47
C GLU A 284 9.16 -4.25 -29.93
N ASP A 285 10.12 -4.80 -29.19
CA ASP A 285 10.68 -6.10 -29.50
C ASP A 285 9.61 -7.21 -29.35
N ALA A 286 8.80 -7.17 -28.29
CA ALA A 286 7.67 -8.09 -28.15
C ALA A 286 6.69 -8.01 -29.34
N ILE A 287 6.34 -6.81 -29.81
CA ILE A 287 5.50 -6.62 -31.01
C ILE A 287 6.16 -7.25 -32.24
N ILE A 288 7.46 -7.02 -32.45
CA ILE A 288 8.21 -7.57 -33.58
C ILE A 288 8.24 -9.10 -33.53
N GLN A 289 8.50 -9.70 -32.36
CA GLN A 289 8.49 -11.16 -32.20
C GLN A 289 7.08 -11.75 -32.40
N LEU A 290 6.03 -11.09 -31.90
CA LEU A 290 4.65 -11.55 -32.06
C LEU A 290 4.22 -11.57 -33.52
N ASP A 291 4.56 -10.51 -34.26
CA ASP A 291 4.19 -10.35 -35.67
C ASP A 291 5.01 -11.29 -36.55
N SER A 292 6.34 -11.32 -36.39
CA SER A 292 7.24 -12.14 -37.21
C SER A 292 7.03 -13.64 -37.06
N LEU A 293 6.60 -14.10 -35.88
CA LEU A 293 6.32 -15.51 -35.61
C LEU A 293 4.83 -15.88 -35.75
N ASP A 294 4.00 -14.94 -36.25
CA ASP A 294 2.55 -15.08 -36.39
C ASP A 294 1.89 -15.67 -35.12
N LYS A 295 2.24 -15.13 -33.94
CA LYS A 295 1.75 -15.68 -32.67
C LYS A 295 0.28 -15.40 -32.41
N LEU A 296 -0.25 -14.34 -33.00
CA LEU A 296 -1.65 -13.95 -32.80
C LEU A 296 -2.63 -14.96 -33.40
N SER A 297 -2.25 -15.71 -34.44
CA SER A 297 -3.08 -16.75 -35.05
C SER A 297 -3.36 -17.94 -34.12
N ARG A 298 -2.63 -18.05 -33.01
CA ARG A 298 -2.79 -19.12 -32.01
C ARG A 298 -3.90 -18.85 -31.00
N PHE A 299 -4.42 -17.62 -30.93
CA PHE A 299 -5.55 -17.31 -30.07
C PHE A 299 -6.85 -17.79 -30.70
N GLU A 300 -7.71 -18.42 -29.90
CA GLU A 300 -9.06 -18.78 -30.34
C GLU A 300 -9.94 -17.54 -30.60
N LYS A 301 -9.71 -16.46 -29.84
CA LYS A 301 -10.52 -15.23 -29.88
C LYS A 301 -9.64 -13.96 -29.94
N PRO A 302 -8.90 -13.73 -31.03
CA PRO A 302 -7.96 -12.61 -31.14
C PRO A 302 -8.65 -11.23 -31.09
N ASN A 303 -9.93 -11.15 -31.47
CA ASN A 303 -10.71 -9.91 -31.46
C ASN A 303 -10.88 -9.30 -30.06
N GLN A 304 -10.69 -10.08 -28.98
CA GLN A 304 -10.76 -9.55 -27.61
C GLN A 304 -9.64 -8.55 -27.30
N PHE A 305 -8.53 -8.62 -28.04
CA PHE A 305 -7.38 -7.75 -27.88
C PHE A 305 -7.40 -6.54 -28.83
N GLY A 306 -8.51 -6.28 -29.54
CA GLY A 306 -8.64 -5.12 -30.42
C GLY A 306 -9.24 -5.44 -31.77
N ASN A 307 -9.68 -4.39 -32.46
CA ASN A 307 -10.37 -4.50 -33.73
C ASN A 307 -9.39 -4.63 -34.89
N THR A 308 -8.23 -3.98 -34.80
CA THR A 308 -7.18 -4.02 -35.84
C THR A 308 -6.00 -4.93 -35.46
N GLN A 309 -5.22 -5.39 -36.43
CA GLN A 309 -4.01 -6.19 -36.16
C GLN A 309 -3.00 -5.43 -35.30
N GLN A 310 -2.81 -4.13 -35.56
CA GLN A 310 -1.89 -3.29 -34.77
C GLN A 310 -2.37 -3.12 -33.32
N GLU A 311 -3.68 -2.95 -33.10
CA GLU A 311 -4.25 -2.92 -31.74
C GLU A 311 -4.03 -4.24 -31.01
N ARG A 312 -4.25 -5.37 -31.69
CA ARG A 312 -4.05 -6.71 -31.10
C ARG A 312 -2.59 -6.96 -30.74
N LEU A 313 -1.66 -6.65 -31.66
CA LEU A 313 -0.22 -6.75 -31.42
C LEU A 313 0.18 -5.90 -30.21
N PHE A 314 -0.25 -4.63 -30.17
CA PHE A 314 0.04 -3.73 -29.08
C PHE A 314 -0.53 -4.23 -27.74
N ASN A 315 -1.81 -4.60 -27.68
CA ASN A 315 -2.44 -4.99 -26.43
C ASN A 315 -1.87 -6.31 -25.88
N VAL A 316 -1.59 -7.30 -26.75
CA VAL A 316 -0.93 -8.55 -26.32
C VAL A 316 0.50 -8.30 -25.87
N ALA A 317 1.28 -7.51 -26.62
CA ALA A 317 2.65 -7.16 -26.24
C ALA A 317 2.71 -6.34 -24.95
N LEU A 318 1.76 -5.44 -24.73
CA LEU A 318 1.63 -4.65 -23.52
C LEU A 318 1.33 -5.56 -22.31
N GLU A 319 0.40 -6.50 -22.47
CA GLU A 319 0.05 -7.45 -21.40
C GLU A 319 1.23 -8.37 -21.03
N LEU A 320 2.02 -8.82 -22.02
CA LEU A 320 3.28 -9.53 -21.79
C LEU A 320 4.33 -8.66 -21.09
N SER A 321 4.55 -7.44 -21.60
CA SER A 321 5.52 -6.48 -21.05
C SER A 321 5.23 -6.15 -19.60
N ILE A 322 3.96 -5.88 -19.26
CA ILE A 322 3.52 -5.65 -17.88
C ILE A 322 3.77 -6.90 -17.03
N THR A 323 3.43 -8.08 -17.52
CA THR A 323 3.64 -9.34 -16.78
C THR A 323 5.12 -9.56 -16.45
N TRP A 324 6.02 -9.30 -17.39
CA TRP A 324 7.46 -9.42 -17.18
C TRP A 324 8.01 -8.36 -16.25
N ILE A 325 7.64 -7.09 -16.43
CA ILE A 325 8.06 -5.99 -15.54
C ILE A 325 7.55 -6.21 -14.11
N ASN A 326 6.32 -6.70 -13.94
CA ASN A 326 5.77 -7.05 -12.63
C ASN A 326 6.63 -8.09 -11.90
N ARG A 327 7.06 -9.14 -12.61
CA ARG A 327 7.96 -10.16 -12.06
C ARG A 327 9.31 -9.58 -11.69
N ILE A 328 9.91 -8.74 -12.55
CA ILE A 328 11.22 -8.12 -12.31
C ILE A 328 11.17 -7.17 -11.09
N LEU A 329 10.13 -6.36 -10.98
CA LEU A 329 9.96 -5.45 -9.83
C LEU A 329 9.70 -6.21 -8.54
N PHE A 330 8.90 -7.28 -8.58
CA PHE A 330 8.73 -8.18 -7.44
C PHE A 330 10.07 -8.82 -7.03
N LEU A 331 10.87 -9.29 -8.00
CA LEU A 331 12.20 -9.82 -7.75
C LEU A 331 13.13 -8.79 -7.11
N LYS A 332 13.07 -7.53 -7.53
CA LYS A 332 13.88 -6.46 -6.96
C LYS A 332 13.53 -6.19 -5.49
N LEU A 333 12.24 -6.20 -5.15
CA LEU A 333 11.78 -6.14 -3.75
C LEU A 333 12.25 -7.35 -2.93
N LEU A 334 12.13 -8.56 -3.49
CA LEU A 334 12.61 -9.78 -2.84
C LEU A 334 14.12 -9.72 -2.61
N GLU A 335 14.90 -9.33 -3.61
CA GLU A 335 16.34 -9.17 -3.50
C GLU A 335 16.72 -8.22 -2.36
N ALA A 336 16.11 -7.02 -2.33
CA ALA A 336 16.38 -6.04 -1.30
C ALA A 336 16.03 -6.57 0.09
N GLN A 337 14.89 -7.27 0.23
CA GLN A 337 14.48 -7.89 1.48
C GLN A 337 15.45 -9.00 1.94
N LEU A 338 15.93 -9.84 1.03
CA LEU A 338 16.92 -10.87 1.35
C LEU A 338 18.22 -10.23 1.84
N ILE A 339 18.69 -9.17 1.19
CA ILE A 339 19.87 -8.41 1.62
C ILE A 339 19.66 -7.86 3.04
N THR A 340 18.48 -7.30 3.34
CA THR A 340 18.14 -6.81 4.69
C THR A 340 18.17 -7.92 5.73
N TYR A 341 17.54 -9.08 5.46
CA TYR A 341 17.52 -10.22 6.39
C TYR A 341 18.92 -10.75 6.72
N HIS A 342 19.88 -10.50 5.84
CA HIS A 342 21.29 -10.88 5.98
C HIS A 342 22.20 -9.68 6.26
N LYS A 343 21.67 -8.63 6.91
CA LYS A 343 22.44 -7.47 7.41
C LYS A 343 23.28 -6.77 6.33
N GLY A 344 22.75 -6.65 5.12
CA GLY A 344 23.41 -5.96 4.02
C GLY A 344 24.35 -6.84 3.18
N ASP A 345 24.36 -8.16 3.37
CA ASP A 345 25.20 -9.07 2.56
C ASP A 345 24.79 -9.04 1.07
N LYS A 346 25.60 -8.34 0.27
CA LYS A 346 25.38 -8.18 -1.19
C LYS A 346 25.47 -9.48 -1.98
N SER A 347 25.97 -10.57 -1.41
CA SER A 347 25.96 -11.87 -2.10
C SER A 347 24.56 -12.46 -2.28
N PHE A 348 23.55 -11.90 -1.60
CA PHE A 348 22.14 -12.17 -1.85
C PHE A 348 21.56 -11.37 -3.03
N SER A 349 22.32 -10.44 -3.62
CA SER A 349 21.94 -9.82 -4.89
C SER A 349 22.04 -10.82 -6.05
N PHE A 350 20.99 -10.87 -6.86
CA PHE A 350 20.86 -11.78 -7.99
C PHE A 350 20.29 -11.12 -9.26
N LEU A 351 19.70 -9.91 -9.17
CA LEU A 351 19.08 -9.22 -10.31
C LEU A 351 20.07 -8.25 -10.97
N ASN A 352 21.19 -8.79 -11.45
CA ASN A 352 22.28 -8.04 -12.05
C ASN A 352 22.91 -8.82 -13.22
N LEU A 353 23.74 -8.16 -14.02
CA LEU A 353 24.37 -8.78 -15.21
C LEU A 353 25.44 -9.83 -14.90
N ASP A 354 25.96 -9.88 -13.67
CA ASP A 354 26.90 -10.93 -13.28
C ASP A 354 26.19 -12.29 -13.19
N LYS A 355 24.91 -12.27 -12.76
CA LYS A 355 24.06 -13.46 -12.59
C LYS A 355 23.12 -13.71 -13.78
N ILE A 356 22.64 -12.66 -14.43
CA ILE A 356 21.64 -12.73 -15.50
C ILE A 356 22.19 -11.97 -16.71
N LYS A 357 22.78 -12.69 -17.66
CA LYS A 357 23.49 -12.06 -18.79
C LYS A 357 22.56 -11.72 -19.95
N ASN A 358 21.45 -12.42 -20.07
CA ASN A 358 20.52 -12.36 -21.19
C ASN A 358 19.08 -12.69 -20.76
N TYR A 359 18.13 -12.60 -21.69
CA TYR A 359 16.74 -12.92 -21.42
C TYR A 359 16.47 -14.41 -21.17
N ASP A 360 17.34 -15.33 -21.62
CA ASP A 360 17.26 -16.77 -21.30
C ASP A 360 17.54 -17.05 -19.82
N ASP A 361 18.56 -16.39 -19.25
CA ASP A 361 18.88 -16.47 -17.82
C ASP A 361 17.73 -15.92 -16.98
N LEU A 362 17.13 -14.79 -17.41
CA LEU A 362 15.99 -14.19 -16.73
C LEU A 362 14.74 -15.09 -16.80
N ASN A 363 14.49 -15.71 -17.94
CA ASN A 363 13.44 -16.71 -18.11
C ASN A 363 13.67 -17.93 -17.21
N SER A 364 14.92 -18.37 -17.07
CA SER A 364 15.31 -19.46 -16.17
C SER A 364 15.08 -19.09 -14.70
N LEU A 365 15.39 -17.85 -14.29
CA LEU A 365 15.07 -17.34 -12.96
C LEU A 365 13.56 -17.39 -12.67
N PHE A 366 12.71 -17.00 -13.63
CA PHE A 366 11.26 -17.06 -13.45
C PHE A 366 10.78 -18.50 -13.24
N PHE A 367 11.07 -19.39 -14.20
CA PHE A 367 10.37 -20.67 -14.28
C PHE A 367 11.12 -21.87 -13.71
N GLN A 368 12.46 -21.78 -13.63
CA GLN A 368 13.32 -22.85 -13.12
C GLN A 368 13.83 -22.61 -11.70
N VAL A 369 13.76 -21.37 -11.18
CA VAL A 369 14.17 -21.03 -9.82
C VAL A 369 12.95 -20.70 -8.95
N LEU A 370 12.23 -19.62 -9.26
CA LEU A 370 11.15 -19.15 -8.39
C LEU A 370 9.90 -20.01 -8.39
N ALA A 371 9.62 -20.65 -9.52
CA ALA A 371 8.51 -21.58 -9.67
C ALA A 371 8.89 -23.05 -9.42
N ARG A 372 10.07 -23.33 -8.84
CA ARG A 372 10.55 -24.71 -8.60
C ARG A 372 11.31 -24.85 -7.28
N LYS A 373 10.94 -25.86 -6.48
CA LYS A 373 11.60 -26.20 -5.21
C LYS A 373 13.08 -26.47 -5.43
N PHE A 374 13.93 -26.08 -4.48
CA PHE A 374 15.38 -26.16 -4.60
C PHE A 374 15.87 -27.56 -4.99
N LYS A 375 15.35 -28.60 -4.32
CA LYS A 375 15.70 -30.00 -4.59
C LYS A 375 15.45 -30.45 -6.03
N ASP A 376 14.42 -29.89 -6.67
CA ASP A 376 13.98 -30.29 -8.02
C ASP A 376 14.71 -29.50 -9.12
N ARG A 377 15.50 -28.47 -8.77
CA ARG A 377 16.28 -27.68 -9.73
C ARG A 377 17.42 -28.52 -10.32
N ASN A 378 17.79 -28.23 -11.58
CA ASN A 378 18.99 -28.81 -12.18
C ASN A 378 20.27 -28.22 -11.54
N ASP A 379 21.41 -28.89 -11.73
CA ASP A 379 22.66 -28.54 -11.04
C ASP A 379 23.21 -27.16 -11.45
N ASP A 380 23.08 -26.79 -12.73
CA ASP A 380 23.53 -25.48 -13.24
C ASP A 380 22.75 -24.33 -12.57
N VAL A 381 21.43 -24.47 -12.48
CA VAL A 381 20.53 -23.48 -11.86
C VAL A 381 20.76 -23.41 -10.35
N LYS A 382 20.99 -24.56 -9.68
CA LYS A 382 21.35 -24.59 -8.24
C LYS A 382 22.61 -23.78 -7.97
N LYS A 383 23.62 -23.92 -8.82
CA LYS A 383 24.90 -23.20 -8.69
C LYS A 383 24.77 -21.71 -9.00
N ALA A 384 24.00 -21.35 -10.02
CA ALA A 384 23.81 -19.95 -10.42
C ALA A 384 23.01 -19.16 -9.36
N PHE A 385 21.93 -19.76 -8.84
CA PHE A 385 20.93 -19.12 -7.98
C PHE A 385 20.76 -19.83 -6.62
N GLU A 386 21.88 -20.22 -6.01
CA GLU A 386 21.91 -20.97 -4.74
C GLU A 386 21.12 -20.28 -3.62
N LYS A 387 21.28 -18.95 -3.51
CA LYS A 387 20.69 -18.12 -2.46
C LYS A 387 19.28 -17.62 -2.77
N VAL A 388 18.73 -17.98 -3.93
CA VAL A 388 17.40 -17.51 -4.34
C VAL A 388 16.33 -18.51 -3.91
N PRO A 389 15.40 -18.10 -3.02
CA PRO A 389 14.41 -19.00 -2.45
C PRO A 389 13.36 -19.43 -3.49
N TYR A 390 12.60 -20.46 -3.15
CA TYR A 390 11.38 -20.83 -3.86
C TYR A 390 10.18 -20.14 -3.21
N LEU A 391 9.24 -19.62 -4.01
CA LEU A 391 8.08 -18.87 -3.49
C LEU A 391 6.72 -19.54 -3.71
N ASN A 392 6.64 -20.59 -4.54
CA ASN A 392 5.39 -21.28 -4.91
C ASN A 392 4.23 -20.36 -5.36
N SER A 393 4.54 -19.21 -5.97
CA SER A 393 3.53 -18.23 -6.35
C SER A 393 3.08 -18.42 -7.80
N SER A 394 1.77 -18.30 -8.05
CA SER A 394 1.21 -18.22 -9.40
C SER A 394 1.77 -17.05 -10.22
N LEU A 395 2.38 -16.05 -9.57
CA LEU A 395 3.11 -14.96 -10.23
C LEU A 395 4.22 -15.49 -11.16
N PHE A 396 4.90 -16.56 -10.78
CA PHE A 396 6.04 -17.13 -11.53
C PHE A 396 5.66 -18.39 -12.32
N GLU A 397 4.38 -18.71 -12.42
CA GLU A 397 3.91 -19.72 -13.36
C GLU A 397 3.68 -19.11 -14.76
N PRO A 398 3.94 -19.87 -15.84
CA PRO A 398 3.65 -19.41 -17.19
C PRO A 398 2.17 -19.06 -17.34
N THR A 399 1.87 -17.81 -17.70
CA THR A 399 0.50 -17.38 -17.99
C THR A 399 0.00 -18.00 -19.30
N ASP A 400 -1.32 -18.05 -19.49
CA ASP A 400 -1.91 -18.59 -20.72
C ASP A 400 -1.40 -17.85 -21.97
N ILE A 401 -1.26 -16.52 -21.89
CA ILE A 401 -0.74 -15.71 -22.99
C ILE A 401 0.71 -16.08 -23.29
N GLU A 402 1.58 -16.23 -22.28
CA GLU A 402 2.97 -16.63 -22.50
C GLU A 402 3.08 -18.01 -23.15
N GLN A 403 2.26 -18.98 -22.69
CA GLN A 403 2.23 -20.33 -23.23
C GLN A 403 1.81 -20.35 -24.71
N VAL A 404 0.79 -19.56 -25.05
CA VAL A 404 0.26 -19.49 -26.43
C VAL A 404 1.19 -18.69 -27.33
N THR A 405 1.81 -17.62 -26.83
CA THR A 405 2.55 -16.63 -27.64
C THR A 405 4.06 -16.70 -27.45
N LEU A 406 4.59 -15.90 -26.51
CA LEU A 406 6.01 -15.66 -26.28
C LEU A 406 6.35 -15.69 -24.80
N PHE A 407 7.55 -16.20 -24.52
CA PHE A 407 8.23 -16.03 -23.24
C PHE A 407 9.22 -14.86 -23.32
N ILE A 408 9.66 -14.36 -22.17
CA ILE A 408 10.62 -13.25 -22.12
C ILE A 408 11.95 -13.58 -22.84
N SER A 409 12.33 -14.86 -22.86
CA SER A 409 13.50 -15.36 -23.60
C SER A 409 13.42 -15.18 -25.12
N ASN A 410 12.25 -14.81 -25.67
CA ASN A 410 12.13 -14.51 -27.09
C ASN A 410 12.62 -13.09 -27.45
N LEU A 411 12.83 -12.21 -26.46
CA LEU A 411 13.39 -10.88 -26.67
C LEU A 411 14.87 -10.96 -27.08
N LYS A 412 15.36 -9.94 -27.76
CA LYS A 412 16.69 -9.87 -28.38
C LYS A 412 17.69 -9.18 -27.45
N ASP A 413 18.74 -9.91 -27.10
CA ASP A 413 19.79 -9.42 -26.20
C ASP A 413 20.71 -8.35 -26.84
N ASP A 414 20.81 -8.32 -28.17
CA ASP A 414 21.73 -7.45 -28.91
C ASP A 414 21.18 -6.02 -29.13
N LYS A 415 19.93 -5.76 -28.73
CA LYS A 415 19.30 -4.45 -28.98
C LYS A 415 19.63 -3.44 -27.91
N THR A 416 19.90 -2.22 -28.36
CA THR A 416 20.18 -1.07 -27.50
C THR A 416 19.12 0.01 -27.66
N ILE A 417 18.87 0.76 -26.60
CA ILE A 417 17.98 1.93 -26.60
C ILE A 417 18.73 3.16 -26.09
N PRO A 418 18.33 4.37 -26.50
CA PRO A 418 18.92 5.60 -25.97
C PRO A 418 18.63 5.75 -24.48
N ILE A 419 19.59 6.26 -23.72
CA ILE A 419 19.42 6.60 -22.31
C ILE A 419 18.48 7.81 -22.18
N PHE A 420 17.54 7.74 -21.24
CA PHE A 420 16.55 8.79 -21.01
C PHE A 420 17.22 10.11 -20.61
N SER A 421 16.77 11.23 -21.17
CA SER A 421 17.41 12.54 -20.95
C SER A 421 17.44 13.00 -19.49
N GLN A 422 16.47 12.56 -18.69
CA GLN A 422 16.37 12.85 -17.27
C GLN A 422 16.76 11.64 -16.40
N THR A 423 17.57 10.73 -16.94
CA THR A 423 17.96 9.49 -16.26
C THR A 423 18.50 9.74 -14.86
N VAL A 424 18.16 8.81 -13.95
CA VAL A 424 18.79 8.70 -12.63
C VAL A 424 20.26 8.27 -12.72
N LEU A 425 20.66 7.63 -13.83
CA LEU A 425 21.99 7.07 -14.00
C LEU A 425 23.04 8.17 -14.15
N LYS A 426 24.08 8.09 -13.32
CA LYS A 426 25.21 9.02 -13.32
C LYS A 426 26.50 8.36 -13.79
N ASP A 427 27.34 9.12 -14.47
CA ASP A 427 28.69 8.72 -14.84
C ASP A 427 29.65 8.86 -13.63
N GLN A 428 30.91 8.49 -13.82
CA GLN A 428 31.95 8.57 -12.78
C GLN A 428 32.21 10.01 -12.29
N GLN A 429 31.79 11.02 -13.05
CA GLN A 429 31.91 12.45 -12.70
C GLN A 429 30.61 12.98 -12.04
N GLY A 430 29.61 12.13 -11.82
CA GLY A 430 28.33 12.49 -11.22
C GLY A 430 27.34 13.16 -12.20
N LYS A 431 27.66 13.24 -13.50
CA LYS A 431 26.77 13.81 -14.53
C LYS A 431 25.82 12.74 -15.07
N LYS A 432 24.65 13.16 -15.55
CA LYS A 432 23.67 12.25 -16.18
C LYS A 432 24.31 11.52 -17.36
N ARG A 433 24.17 10.20 -17.42
CA ARG A 433 24.68 9.39 -18.52
C ARG A 433 23.93 9.69 -19.82
N THR A 434 24.63 9.54 -20.92
CA THR A 434 24.09 9.70 -22.28
C THR A 434 24.59 8.58 -23.19
N GLY A 435 23.97 8.40 -24.36
CA GLY A 435 24.31 7.35 -25.32
C GLY A 435 23.26 6.24 -25.40
N ASN A 436 23.66 5.08 -25.92
CA ASN A 436 22.81 3.89 -26.04
C ASN A 436 23.34 2.78 -25.13
N ILE A 437 22.44 1.94 -24.62
CA ILE A 437 22.73 0.83 -23.72
C ILE A 437 21.79 -0.34 -24.04
N SER A 438 22.22 -1.58 -23.78
CA SER A 438 21.34 -2.74 -23.97
C SER A 438 20.16 -2.67 -23.00
N THR A 439 18.97 -3.08 -23.45
CA THR A 439 17.74 -2.85 -22.67
C THR A 439 17.74 -3.58 -21.33
N LEU A 440 18.25 -4.81 -21.28
CA LEU A 440 18.36 -5.57 -20.04
C LEU A 440 19.35 -4.93 -19.05
N GLN A 441 20.51 -4.49 -19.55
CA GLN A 441 21.49 -3.76 -18.74
C GLN A 441 20.89 -2.47 -18.20
N TYR A 442 20.20 -1.70 -19.05
CA TYR A 442 19.57 -0.45 -18.64
C TYR A 442 18.54 -0.70 -17.54
N LEU A 443 17.67 -1.70 -17.71
CA LEU A 443 16.68 -2.02 -16.70
C LEU A 443 17.30 -2.34 -15.34
N PHE A 444 18.35 -3.16 -15.28
CA PHE A 444 19.01 -3.48 -14.01
C PHE A 444 19.75 -2.30 -13.39
N GLU A 445 20.54 -1.56 -14.18
CA GLU A 445 21.23 -0.35 -13.67
C GLU A 445 20.23 0.70 -13.19
N PHE A 446 19.11 0.88 -13.91
CA PHE A 446 18.02 1.76 -13.53
C PHE A 446 17.42 1.34 -12.19
N LEU A 447 17.05 0.06 -12.02
CA LEU A 447 16.49 -0.43 -10.75
C LEU A 447 17.50 -0.37 -9.60
N ASP A 448 18.78 -0.61 -9.87
CA ASP A 448 19.86 -0.52 -8.86
C ASP A 448 20.13 0.92 -8.39
N ALA A 449 19.72 1.92 -9.17
CA ALA A 449 19.85 3.32 -8.79
C ALA A 449 18.80 3.78 -7.75
N TYR A 450 17.80 2.94 -7.47
CA TYR A 450 16.77 3.17 -6.44
C TYR A 450 16.93 2.19 -5.28
N ASP A 451 16.35 2.55 -4.13
CA ASP A 451 16.27 1.70 -2.94
C ASP A 451 14.93 0.98 -2.92
N PHE A 452 14.95 -0.35 -2.86
CA PHE A 452 13.76 -1.22 -2.77
C PHE A 452 13.66 -1.93 -1.41
N GLY A 453 14.51 -1.55 -0.44
CA GLY A 453 14.56 -2.16 0.88
C GLY A 453 13.24 -2.08 1.64
N ALA A 454 13.02 -3.05 2.54
CA ALA A 454 11.89 -3.01 3.44
C ALA A 454 12.02 -1.80 4.38
N GLU A 455 10.92 -1.08 4.55
CA GLU A 455 10.82 0.16 5.35
C GLU A 455 10.99 -0.05 6.88
N GLY A 456 11.59 -1.16 7.32
CA GLY A 456 11.57 -1.61 8.71
C GLY A 456 12.70 -1.11 9.60
N GLY A 457 13.80 -0.60 9.03
CA GLY A 457 14.98 -0.21 9.80
C GLY A 457 15.13 1.31 9.98
N GLU A 458 15.27 1.77 11.23
CA GLU A 458 15.83 3.08 11.54
C GLU A 458 17.34 3.08 11.31
N GLU A 459 17.71 3.14 10.03
CA GLU A 459 19.09 3.15 9.59
C GLU A 459 19.38 4.40 8.77
N ILE A 460 20.65 4.80 8.78
CA ILE A 460 21.15 5.86 7.91
C ILE A 460 21.46 5.27 6.54
N GLN A 461 20.94 5.91 5.50
CA GLN A 461 21.24 5.53 4.12
C GLN A 461 22.66 6.03 3.77
N GLU A 462 23.55 5.10 3.41
CA GLU A 462 24.92 5.47 2.98
C GLU A 462 24.95 6.01 1.54
N ASP A 463 24.03 5.53 0.69
CA ASP A 463 23.89 5.95 -0.70
C ASP A 463 22.62 6.82 -0.86
N ASN A 464 22.68 7.95 -1.57
CA ASN A 464 21.53 8.86 -1.78
C ASN A 464 20.50 8.31 -2.80
N LYS A 465 19.97 7.12 -2.59
CA LYS A 465 19.01 6.47 -3.49
C LYS A 465 17.58 6.76 -3.04
N THR A 466 16.72 7.16 -3.98
CA THR A 466 15.30 7.35 -3.68
C THR A 466 14.64 6.00 -3.38
N LEU A 467 13.83 5.94 -2.31
CA LEU A 467 13.09 4.75 -1.93
C LEU A 467 11.87 4.53 -2.85
N ILE A 468 11.69 3.30 -3.32
CA ILE A 468 10.54 2.83 -4.09
C ILE A 468 9.84 1.72 -3.30
N ASN A 469 8.80 2.09 -2.56
CA ASN A 469 8.05 1.15 -1.74
C ASN A 469 6.93 0.44 -2.54
N ALA A 470 6.31 -0.54 -1.89
CA ALA A 470 5.20 -1.33 -2.42
C ALA A 470 4.02 -0.46 -2.90
N SER A 471 3.72 0.59 -2.13
CA SER A 471 2.60 1.50 -2.36
C SER A 471 2.80 2.30 -3.65
N VAL A 472 4.01 2.86 -3.83
CA VAL A 472 4.46 3.58 -5.03
C VAL A 472 4.41 2.69 -6.27
N LEU A 473 4.88 1.44 -6.18
CA LEU A 473 4.78 0.49 -7.30
C LEU A 473 3.33 0.24 -7.71
N GLY A 474 2.42 0.09 -6.75
CA GLY A 474 1.00 -0.02 -7.05
C GLY A 474 0.46 1.19 -7.83
N LEU A 475 0.87 2.42 -7.46
CA LEU A 475 0.50 3.65 -8.18
C LEU A 475 1.08 3.70 -9.61
N ILE A 476 2.33 3.26 -9.78
CA ILE A 476 2.99 3.17 -11.08
C ILE A 476 2.21 2.23 -11.99
N PHE A 477 1.85 1.04 -11.50
CA PHE A 477 1.11 0.06 -12.29
C PHE A 477 -0.31 0.50 -12.59
N GLU A 478 -0.98 1.14 -11.63
CA GLU A 478 -2.28 1.78 -11.86
C GLU A 478 -2.23 2.75 -13.04
N LYS A 479 -1.20 3.60 -13.09
CA LYS A 479 -1.00 4.53 -14.18
C LYS A 479 -0.65 3.88 -15.50
N ILE A 480 0.24 2.86 -15.48
CA ILE A 480 0.58 2.09 -16.69
C ILE A 480 -0.67 1.44 -17.28
N ASN A 481 -1.55 0.94 -16.41
CA ASN A 481 -2.76 0.23 -16.80
C ASN A 481 -3.92 1.16 -17.17
N GLY A 482 -3.97 2.37 -16.62
CA GLY A 482 -5.21 3.11 -16.50
C GLY A 482 -5.19 4.48 -17.16
N TYR A 483 -5.78 4.58 -18.35
CA TYR A 483 -6.65 5.72 -18.73
C TYR A 483 -7.64 5.39 -19.88
N LYS A 484 -7.57 4.23 -20.57
CA LYS A 484 -8.52 3.93 -21.67
C LYS A 484 -9.99 3.81 -21.19
N ASP A 485 -10.25 3.38 -19.95
CA ASP A 485 -11.60 3.02 -19.47
C ASP A 485 -12.11 3.77 -18.20
N GLY A 486 -11.47 4.88 -17.79
CA GLY A 486 -11.97 5.71 -16.67
C GLY A 486 -11.64 5.21 -15.27
N SER A 487 -10.52 4.50 -15.08
CA SER A 487 -9.97 4.15 -13.76
C SER A 487 -9.50 5.40 -13.01
N PHE A 488 -10.19 5.80 -11.94
CA PHE A 488 -9.81 6.92 -11.08
C PHE A 488 -9.11 6.43 -9.82
N PHE A 489 -7.95 7.02 -9.53
CA PHE A 489 -7.21 6.79 -8.29
C PHE A 489 -8.00 7.31 -7.09
N THR A 490 -8.15 6.48 -6.06
CA THR A 490 -8.68 6.92 -4.76
C THR A 490 -7.49 7.27 -3.87
N PRO A 491 -7.34 8.54 -3.42
CA PRO A 491 -6.29 8.93 -2.49
C PRO A 491 -6.23 8.00 -1.27
N GLY A 492 -5.03 7.58 -0.85
CA GLY A 492 -4.89 6.58 0.21
C GLY A 492 -5.40 7.03 1.58
N PHE A 493 -5.42 8.34 1.87
CA PHE A 493 -6.09 8.83 3.09
C PHE A 493 -7.60 8.55 3.08
N ILE A 494 -8.24 8.55 1.90
CA ILE A 494 -9.66 8.23 1.74
C ILE A 494 -9.86 6.72 1.90
N THR A 495 -9.06 5.88 1.24
CA THR A 495 -9.18 4.41 1.36
C THR A 495 -8.95 3.97 2.80
N MET A 496 -7.90 4.50 3.45
CA MET A 496 -7.58 4.23 4.86
C MET A 496 -8.73 4.65 5.78
N TYR A 497 -9.25 5.87 5.65
CA TYR A 497 -10.37 6.35 6.47
C TYR A 497 -11.64 5.50 6.28
N MET A 498 -12.00 5.20 5.02
CA MET A 498 -13.17 4.38 4.70
C MET A 498 -13.04 2.96 5.26
N CYS A 499 -11.87 2.34 5.12
CA CYS A 499 -11.61 1.01 5.66
C CYS A 499 -11.67 1.01 7.19
N ARG A 500 -10.99 1.97 7.86
CA ARG A 500 -10.99 2.12 9.31
C ARG A 500 -12.40 2.22 9.90
N GLU A 501 -13.20 3.14 9.37
CA GLU A 501 -14.55 3.36 9.87
C GLU A 501 -15.48 2.18 9.62
N THR A 502 -15.37 1.55 8.44
CA THR A 502 -16.28 0.47 8.02
C THR A 502 -15.93 -0.84 8.70
N ILE A 503 -14.66 -1.22 8.74
CA ILE A 503 -14.21 -2.51 9.28
C ILE A 503 -14.44 -2.57 10.80
N ARG A 504 -14.13 -1.50 11.53
CA ARG A 504 -14.37 -1.45 12.99
C ARG A 504 -15.85 -1.64 13.32
N LYS A 505 -16.74 -0.97 12.59
CA LYS A 505 -18.21 -1.14 12.73
C LYS A 505 -18.65 -2.56 12.36
N ALA A 506 -18.13 -3.11 11.26
CA ALA A 506 -18.44 -4.47 10.82
C ALA A 506 -18.01 -5.53 11.84
N VAL A 507 -16.84 -5.35 12.47
CA VAL A 507 -16.36 -6.23 13.55
C VAL A 507 -17.32 -6.19 14.73
N VAL A 508 -17.64 -5.01 15.26
CA VAL A 508 -18.60 -4.86 16.38
C VAL A 508 -19.95 -5.49 16.04
N GLN A 509 -20.49 -5.21 14.85
CA GLN A 509 -21.74 -5.80 14.38
C GLN A 509 -21.67 -7.33 14.34
N LYS A 510 -20.58 -7.90 13.80
CA LYS A 510 -20.41 -9.36 13.69
C LYS A 510 -20.39 -10.03 15.06
N PHE A 511 -19.74 -9.41 16.05
CA PHE A 511 -19.77 -9.90 17.43
C PHE A 511 -21.17 -9.80 18.05
N ASN A 512 -21.85 -8.66 17.90
CA ASN A 512 -23.21 -8.49 18.41
C ASN A 512 -24.19 -9.52 17.81
N GLU A 513 -24.09 -9.81 16.51
CA GLU A 513 -24.91 -10.82 15.83
C GLU A 513 -24.63 -12.24 16.31
N THR A 514 -23.34 -12.59 16.46
CA THR A 514 -22.88 -13.95 16.79
C THR A 514 -23.04 -14.26 18.27
N LYS A 515 -22.68 -13.31 19.14
CA LYS A 515 -22.68 -13.46 20.60
C LYS A 515 -23.95 -12.94 21.29
N LYS A 516 -24.84 -12.27 20.54
CA LYS A 516 -26.00 -11.56 21.09
C LYS A 516 -25.61 -10.51 22.13
N TRP A 517 -24.48 -9.85 21.89
CA TRP A 517 -24.02 -8.71 22.68
C TRP A 517 -24.63 -7.39 22.18
N ASN A 518 -24.37 -6.32 22.93
CA ASN A 518 -24.77 -4.94 22.58
C ASN A 518 -23.59 -3.99 22.84
N CYS A 519 -22.43 -4.31 22.26
CA CYS A 519 -21.24 -3.44 22.30
C CYS A 519 -21.41 -2.32 21.27
N LYS A 520 -21.01 -1.09 21.63
CA LYS A 520 -21.07 0.08 20.75
C LYS A 520 -19.82 0.26 19.90
N ASP A 521 -18.67 -0.09 20.45
CA ASP A 521 -17.35 0.13 19.87
C ASP A 521 -16.39 -1.02 20.18
N ILE A 522 -15.14 -0.86 19.71
CA ILE A 522 -14.06 -1.84 19.86
C ILE A 522 -13.58 -1.94 21.32
N GLU A 523 -13.68 -0.87 22.11
CA GLU A 523 -13.26 -0.86 23.52
C GLU A 523 -14.21 -1.71 24.37
N GLU A 524 -15.52 -1.46 24.27
CA GLU A 524 -16.55 -2.27 24.95
C GLU A 524 -16.47 -3.75 24.50
N LEU A 525 -16.06 -3.99 23.24
CA LEU A 525 -15.86 -5.34 22.74
C LEU A 525 -14.63 -6.00 23.36
N TYR A 526 -13.50 -5.29 23.44
CA TYR A 526 -12.26 -5.78 24.02
C TYR A 526 -12.45 -6.27 25.46
N ASP A 527 -13.19 -5.51 26.27
CA ASP A 527 -13.47 -5.81 27.67
C ASP A 527 -14.34 -7.07 27.86
N LYS A 528 -15.21 -7.37 26.88
CA LYS A 528 -16.09 -8.56 26.93
C LYS A 528 -15.47 -9.83 26.37
N ILE A 529 -14.40 -9.73 25.59
CA ILE A 529 -13.79 -10.93 25.00
C ILE A 529 -13.02 -11.72 26.07
N GLU A 530 -13.56 -12.88 26.43
CA GLU A 530 -12.87 -13.85 27.28
C GLU A 530 -12.04 -14.84 26.44
N ASP A 531 -12.67 -15.47 25.44
CA ASP A 531 -12.02 -16.41 24.52
C ASP A 531 -11.47 -15.69 23.28
N ARG A 532 -10.16 -15.47 23.26
CA ARG A 532 -9.46 -14.82 22.15
C ARG A 532 -9.36 -15.71 20.90
N LYS A 533 -9.36 -17.05 21.04
CA LYS A 533 -9.33 -17.97 19.88
C LYS A 533 -10.67 -17.92 19.15
N GLU A 534 -11.77 -17.93 19.90
CA GLU A 534 -13.10 -17.76 19.32
C GLU A 534 -13.27 -16.37 18.69
N ALA A 535 -12.83 -15.32 19.39
CA ALA A 535 -12.86 -13.97 18.85
C ALA A 535 -12.08 -13.84 17.53
N ASN A 536 -10.89 -14.47 17.42
CA ASN A 536 -10.14 -14.50 16.16
C ASN A 536 -10.92 -15.22 15.04
N LYS A 537 -11.60 -16.34 15.35
CA LYS A 537 -12.50 -17.02 14.38
C LYS A 537 -13.66 -16.15 13.93
N ILE A 538 -14.26 -15.37 14.84
CA ILE A 538 -15.36 -14.45 14.49
C ILE A 538 -14.86 -13.37 13.52
N VAL A 539 -13.71 -12.76 13.79
CA VAL A 539 -13.11 -11.76 12.89
C VAL A 539 -12.74 -12.38 11.54
N ASN A 540 -12.15 -13.59 11.52
CA ASN A 540 -11.82 -14.33 10.29
C ASN A 540 -13.04 -14.78 9.46
N SER A 541 -14.25 -14.70 10.03
CA SER A 541 -15.48 -15.02 9.31
C SER A 541 -16.01 -13.85 8.47
N ILE A 542 -15.51 -12.63 8.68
CA ILE A 542 -15.92 -11.44 7.95
C ILE A 542 -15.45 -11.54 6.49
N LYS A 543 -16.33 -11.20 5.55
CA LYS A 543 -16.07 -11.20 4.10
C LYS A 543 -16.13 -9.76 3.60
N ILE A 544 -15.05 -9.31 2.99
CA ILE A 544 -14.87 -7.98 2.39
C ILE A 544 -14.77 -8.19 0.88
N CYS A 545 -15.62 -7.48 0.15
CA CYS A 545 -15.80 -7.69 -1.28
C CYS A 545 -15.68 -6.35 -2.01
N ASP A 546 -14.76 -6.27 -2.97
CA ASP A 546 -14.62 -5.14 -3.88
C ASP A 546 -15.03 -5.55 -5.31
N PRO A 547 -16.20 -5.11 -5.79
CA PRO A 547 -16.74 -5.55 -7.08
C PRO A 547 -16.14 -4.81 -8.30
N ALA A 548 -15.29 -3.81 -8.08
CA ALA A 548 -14.57 -3.07 -9.11
C ALA A 548 -13.15 -2.77 -8.59
N VAL A 549 -12.44 -3.86 -8.27
CA VAL A 549 -11.27 -3.83 -7.40
C VAL A 549 -10.10 -3.00 -7.94
N GLY A 550 -10.05 -2.77 -9.25
CA GLY A 550 -8.96 -2.05 -9.88
C GLY A 550 -7.62 -2.68 -9.49
N SER A 551 -6.70 -1.85 -9.03
CA SER A 551 -5.38 -2.26 -8.53
C SER A 551 -5.37 -2.86 -7.12
N GLY A 552 -6.52 -2.98 -6.47
CA GLY A 552 -6.63 -3.59 -5.14
C GLY A 552 -6.21 -2.70 -3.98
N HIS A 553 -6.19 -1.37 -4.14
CA HIS A 553 -5.87 -0.43 -3.04
C HIS A 553 -6.76 -0.67 -1.82
N PHE A 554 -8.09 -0.67 -2.01
CA PHE A 554 -9.05 -0.93 -0.91
C PHE A 554 -8.82 -2.27 -0.21
N LEU A 555 -8.45 -3.33 -0.94
CA LEU A 555 -8.19 -4.63 -0.32
C LEU A 555 -6.93 -4.64 0.55
N VAL A 556 -5.89 -3.91 0.15
CA VAL A 556 -4.67 -3.74 0.98
C VAL A 556 -4.95 -2.88 2.21
N SER A 557 -5.66 -1.76 2.05
CA SER A 557 -6.10 -0.93 3.18
C SER A 557 -6.96 -1.75 4.17
N ALA A 558 -7.86 -2.58 3.64
CA ALA A 558 -8.71 -3.46 4.45
C ALA A 558 -7.91 -4.56 5.17
N LEU A 559 -6.92 -5.15 4.51
CA LEU A 559 -5.99 -6.11 5.12
C LEU A 559 -5.27 -5.48 6.32
N ASN A 560 -4.69 -4.29 6.13
CA ASN A 560 -3.93 -3.60 7.16
C ASN A 560 -4.83 -3.22 8.35
N GLU A 561 -6.03 -2.70 8.11
CA GLU A 561 -6.97 -2.35 9.17
C GLU A 561 -7.48 -3.60 9.91
N MET A 562 -7.74 -4.71 9.23
CA MET A 562 -8.13 -5.96 9.88
C MET A 562 -7.04 -6.45 10.85
N ILE A 563 -5.76 -6.36 10.48
CA ILE A 563 -4.65 -6.70 11.37
C ILE A 563 -4.58 -5.73 12.57
N ALA A 564 -4.74 -4.43 12.35
CA ALA A 564 -4.74 -3.43 13.42
C ALA A 564 -5.87 -3.67 14.42
N VAL A 565 -7.11 -3.92 13.95
CA VAL A 565 -8.25 -4.27 14.82
C VAL A 565 -7.99 -5.56 15.60
N LYS A 566 -7.33 -6.56 15.00
CA LYS A 566 -6.94 -7.77 15.74
C LYS A 566 -5.90 -7.47 16.83
N ASN A 567 -4.99 -6.52 16.63
CA ASN A 567 -4.07 -6.08 17.67
C ASN A 567 -4.81 -5.34 18.81
N ASP A 568 -5.73 -4.44 18.48
CA ASP A 568 -6.55 -3.70 19.46
C ASP A 568 -7.34 -4.68 20.34
N LEU A 569 -7.95 -5.69 19.72
CA LEU A 569 -8.67 -6.74 20.42
C LEU A 569 -7.76 -7.79 21.09
N LYS A 570 -6.43 -7.68 20.97
CA LYS A 570 -5.44 -8.65 21.49
C LYS A 570 -5.74 -10.10 21.10
N ILE A 571 -6.16 -10.30 19.86
CA ILE A 571 -6.50 -11.60 19.26
C ILE A 571 -5.50 -12.08 18.20
N LEU A 572 -4.45 -11.30 17.91
CA LEU A 572 -3.28 -11.79 17.18
C LEU A 572 -2.57 -12.87 18.01
N GLN A 573 -2.51 -14.09 17.48
CA GLN A 573 -1.95 -15.26 18.16
C GLN A 573 -0.96 -15.97 17.24
N ASP A 574 0.15 -16.43 17.80
CA ASP A 574 1.06 -17.33 17.10
C ASP A 574 0.46 -18.76 16.97
N ARG A 575 1.23 -19.67 16.36
CA ARG A 575 0.81 -21.05 16.11
C ARG A 575 0.46 -21.83 17.38
N ASP A 576 1.05 -21.47 18.52
CA ASP A 576 0.78 -22.09 19.82
C ASP A 576 -0.41 -21.42 20.55
N GLY A 577 -0.98 -20.37 19.97
CA GLY A 577 -2.07 -19.59 20.56
C GLY A 577 -1.59 -18.54 21.55
N LYS A 578 -0.28 -18.26 21.63
CA LYS A 578 0.28 -17.23 22.50
C LYS A 578 0.12 -15.87 21.83
N ARG A 579 -0.31 -14.88 22.62
CA ARG A 579 -0.64 -13.53 22.14
C ARG A 579 0.62 -12.76 21.79
N LEU A 580 0.47 -11.79 20.89
CA LEU A 580 1.43 -10.70 20.77
C LEU A 580 1.33 -9.81 22.03
N LYS A 581 2.41 -9.78 22.82
CA LYS A 581 2.59 -8.85 23.93
C LYS A 581 3.69 -7.86 23.53
N GLU A 582 3.74 -6.70 24.17
CA GLU A 582 4.82 -5.72 24.00
C GLU A 582 4.94 -5.06 22.62
N TYR A 583 4.10 -5.46 21.65
CA TYR A 583 4.03 -4.81 20.34
C TYR A 583 2.66 -4.20 20.06
N GLN A 584 2.70 -3.00 19.49
CA GLN A 584 1.57 -2.28 18.92
C GLN A 584 1.60 -2.40 17.41
N VAL A 585 0.41 -2.55 16.82
CA VAL A 585 0.24 -2.60 15.37
C VAL A 585 -0.81 -1.58 14.97
N GLU A 586 -0.43 -0.65 14.11
CA GLU A 586 -1.29 0.45 13.67
C GLU A 586 -1.14 0.69 12.17
N VAL A 587 -2.17 1.32 11.59
CA VAL A 587 -2.12 1.77 10.19
C VAL A 587 -1.81 3.26 10.17
N VAL A 588 -0.69 3.63 9.55
CA VAL A 588 -0.26 5.03 9.36
C VAL A 588 0.07 5.22 7.89
N ASN A 589 -0.51 6.24 7.26
CA ASN A 589 -0.38 6.49 5.83
C ASN A 589 -0.64 5.23 4.99
N ASP A 590 -1.73 4.52 5.32
CA ASP A 590 -2.17 3.28 4.65
C ASP A 590 -1.20 2.09 4.76
N GLU A 591 -0.16 2.20 5.59
CA GLU A 591 0.80 1.13 5.83
C GLU A 591 0.69 0.58 7.24
N LEU A 592 0.87 -0.74 7.35
CA LEU A 592 0.94 -1.41 8.63
C LEU A 592 2.30 -1.15 9.28
N ILE A 593 2.28 -0.61 10.49
CA ILE A 593 3.47 -0.33 11.29
C ILE A 593 3.39 -1.14 12.56
N VAL A 594 4.49 -1.83 12.87
CA VAL A 594 4.66 -2.65 14.07
C VAL A 594 5.77 -2.03 14.90
N THR A 595 5.46 -1.63 16.12
CA THR A 595 6.43 -1.07 17.08
C THR A 595 6.36 -1.78 18.41
N ASP A 596 7.47 -1.80 19.15
CA ASP A 596 7.46 -2.24 20.54
C ASP A 596 6.86 -1.17 21.51
N GLU A 597 6.94 -1.41 22.82
CA GLU A 597 6.46 -0.47 23.85
C GLU A 597 7.28 0.82 23.94
N GLU A 598 8.54 0.81 23.49
CA GLU A 598 9.43 1.98 23.45
C GLU A 598 9.24 2.80 22.17
N GLY A 599 8.56 2.24 21.17
CA GLY A 599 8.30 2.86 19.87
C GLY A 599 9.34 2.50 18.82
N GLU A 600 10.21 1.52 19.08
CA GLU A 600 11.16 0.99 18.11
C GLU A 600 10.42 0.20 17.03
N LEU A 601 10.81 0.39 15.76
CA LEU A 601 10.26 -0.39 14.65
C LEU A 601 10.68 -1.85 14.76
N PHE A 602 9.71 -2.75 14.50
CA PHE A 602 10.01 -4.17 14.40
C PHE A 602 10.83 -4.46 13.14
N ASP A 603 12.01 -5.05 13.35
CA ASP A 603 12.86 -5.60 12.30
C ASP A 603 13.00 -7.12 12.42
N TYR A 604 12.99 -7.80 11.28
CA TYR A 604 13.04 -9.26 11.25
C TYR A 604 14.49 -9.76 11.23
N ASN A 605 14.84 -10.52 12.27
CA ASN A 605 16.12 -11.20 12.39
C ASN A 605 15.89 -12.72 12.45
N PRO A 606 16.27 -13.48 11.39
CA PRO A 606 16.05 -14.93 11.34
C PRO A 606 16.80 -15.72 12.42
N ASN A 607 17.82 -15.11 13.06
CA ASN A 607 18.56 -15.74 14.14
C ASN A 607 17.95 -15.48 15.53
N ASN A 608 16.91 -14.64 15.63
CA ASN A 608 16.23 -14.34 16.88
C ASN A 608 14.86 -15.05 16.92
N LYS A 609 14.67 -15.92 17.93
CA LYS A 609 13.44 -16.73 18.08
C LYS A 609 12.17 -15.90 18.26
N GLU A 610 12.24 -14.79 18.98
CA GLU A 610 11.08 -13.94 19.22
C GLU A 610 10.74 -13.13 17.96
N SER A 611 11.77 -12.61 17.27
CA SER A 611 11.59 -11.96 15.96
C SER A 611 10.98 -12.92 14.93
N GLN A 612 11.45 -14.16 14.89
CA GLN A 612 10.87 -15.23 14.08
C GLN A 612 9.38 -15.45 14.41
N ARG A 613 9.05 -15.61 15.69
CA ARG A 613 7.67 -15.84 16.15
C ARG A 613 6.71 -14.74 15.70
N ILE A 614 7.14 -13.48 15.83
CA ILE A 614 6.34 -12.30 15.45
C ILE A 614 6.16 -12.25 13.93
N GLN A 615 7.24 -12.48 13.17
CA GLN A 615 7.20 -12.48 11.71
C GLN A 615 6.27 -13.58 11.18
N GLU A 616 6.38 -14.81 11.71
CA GLU A 616 5.50 -15.93 11.36
C GLU A 616 4.03 -15.61 11.67
N MET A 617 3.75 -15.08 12.84
CA MET A 617 2.40 -14.70 13.25
C MET A 617 1.81 -13.65 12.30
N LEU A 618 2.55 -12.57 12.00
CA LEU A 618 2.08 -11.53 11.08
C LEU A 618 1.83 -12.08 9.68
N PHE A 619 2.72 -12.94 9.18
CA PHE A 619 2.54 -13.62 7.89
C PHE A 619 1.26 -14.45 7.86
N HIS A 620 1.05 -15.32 8.85
CA HIS A 620 -0.11 -16.22 8.87
C HIS A 620 -1.43 -15.50 9.07
N GLU A 621 -1.44 -14.44 9.88
CA GLU A 621 -2.63 -13.62 10.06
C GLU A 621 -3.00 -12.88 8.77
N LYS A 622 -2.00 -12.30 8.08
CA LYS A 622 -2.22 -11.70 6.75
C LYS A 622 -2.69 -12.73 5.73
N GLN A 623 -2.01 -13.88 5.66
CA GLN A 623 -2.37 -15.00 4.78
C GLN A 623 -3.83 -15.43 5.02
N THR A 624 -4.21 -15.64 6.28
CA THR A 624 -5.57 -16.06 6.65
C THR A 624 -6.62 -15.06 6.18
N ILE A 625 -6.36 -13.75 6.34
CA ILE A 625 -7.28 -12.70 5.90
C ILE A 625 -7.35 -12.65 4.37
N ILE A 626 -6.21 -12.70 3.67
CA ILE A 626 -6.17 -12.69 2.20
C ILE A 626 -6.95 -13.89 1.63
N GLU A 627 -6.75 -15.09 2.17
CA GLU A 627 -7.37 -16.32 1.68
C GLU A 627 -8.85 -16.43 2.02
N ASN A 628 -9.27 -15.91 3.16
CA ASN A 628 -10.63 -16.17 3.67
C ASN A 628 -11.52 -14.94 3.69
N CYS A 629 -10.98 -13.74 3.84
CA CYS A 629 -11.77 -12.52 4.06
C CYS A 629 -11.85 -11.63 2.83
N LEU A 630 -10.82 -11.56 1.99
CA LEU A 630 -10.75 -10.58 0.90
C LEU A 630 -11.18 -11.18 -0.44
N PHE A 631 -12.08 -10.50 -1.14
CA PHE A 631 -12.59 -10.89 -2.47
C PHE A 631 -12.63 -9.67 -3.39
N GLY A 632 -12.27 -9.86 -4.65
CA GLY A 632 -12.17 -8.77 -5.62
C GLY A 632 -12.53 -9.20 -7.03
N VAL A 633 -13.23 -8.33 -7.77
CA VAL A 633 -13.55 -8.55 -9.18
C VAL A 633 -13.26 -7.29 -9.98
N ASP A 634 -12.65 -7.45 -11.15
CA ASP A 634 -12.51 -6.36 -12.12
C ASP A 634 -12.73 -6.88 -13.54
N ILE A 635 -13.25 -6.04 -14.43
CA ILE A 635 -13.45 -6.41 -15.83
C ILE A 635 -12.12 -6.44 -16.60
N ASN A 636 -11.13 -5.65 -16.18
CA ASN A 636 -9.81 -5.58 -16.79
C ASN A 636 -8.87 -6.61 -16.14
N SER A 637 -8.36 -7.54 -16.95
CA SER A 637 -7.43 -8.59 -16.51
C SER A 637 -6.12 -8.02 -15.92
N ASN A 638 -5.64 -6.89 -16.44
CA ASN A 638 -4.43 -6.23 -15.93
C ASN A 638 -4.65 -5.65 -14.53
N SER A 639 -5.82 -5.06 -14.27
CA SER A 639 -6.21 -4.58 -12.93
C SER A 639 -6.15 -5.72 -11.92
N VAL A 640 -6.75 -6.87 -12.26
CA VAL A 640 -6.71 -8.09 -11.45
C VAL A 640 -5.28 -8.56 -11.17
N LYS A 641 -4.39 -8.54 -12.16
CA LYS A 641 -2.97 -8.91 -11.98
C LYS A 641 -2.25 -7.96 -11.03
N ILE A 642 -2.51 -6.66 -11.13
CA ILE A 642 -1.92 -5.64 -10.25
C ILE A 642 -2.45 -5.81 -8.82
N CYS A 643 -3.75 -6.04 -8.64
CA CYS A 643 -4.33 -6.35 -7.33
C CYS A 643 -3.67 -7.57 -6.68
N ARG A 644 -3.50 -8.67 -7.43
CA ARG A 644 -2.80 -9.87 -6.93
C ARG A 644 -1.35 -9.55 -6.55
N LEU A 645 -0.63 -8.82 -7.40
CA LEU A 645 0.74 -8.36 -7.11
C LEU A 645 0.81 -7.55 -5.83
N ARG A 646 -0.12 -6.60 -5.63
CA ARG A 646 -0.14 -5.74 -4.43
C ARG A 646 -0.34 -6.55 -3.15
N LEU A 647 -1.27 -7.51 -3.18
CA LEU A 647 -1.49 -8.41 -2.04
C LEU A 647 -0.28 -9.33 -1.79
N TRP A 648 0.39 -9.82 -2.84
CA TRP A 648 1.64 -10.59 -2.68
C TRP A 648 2.77 -9.74 -2.11
N ILE A 649 2.94 -8.49 -2.54
CA ILE A 649 3.96 -7.60 -2.00
C ILE A 649 3.67 -7.31 -0.52
N GLU A 650 2.41 -7.07 -0.15
CA GLU A 650 2.04 -6.82 1.24
C GLU A 650 2.28 -8.04 2.15
N LEU A 651 2.11 -9.25 1.61
CA LEU A 651 2.45 -10.48 2.31
C LEU A 651 3.97 -10.74 2.34
N LEU A 652 4.68 -10.41 1.25
CA LEU A 652 6.14 -10.54 1.13
C LEU A 652 6.86 -9.77 2.24
N LYS A 653 6.37 -8.57 2.62
CA LYS A 653 6.91 -7.79 3.76
C LYS A 653 7.08 -8.62 5.04
N ASN A 654 6.23 -9.63 5.26
CA ASN A 654 6.28 -10.51 6.41
C ASN A 654 6.75 -11.95 6.10
N ALA A 655 7.29 -12.22 4.92
CA ALA A 655 7.89 -13.52 4.61
C ALA A 655 9.01 -13.86 5.61
N TYR A 656 9.20 -15.15 5.89
CA TYR A 656 10.18 -15.62 6.87
C TYR A 656 10.88 -16.89 6.38
N TYR A 657 12.03 -17.20 6.96
CA TYR A 657 12.75 -18.43 6.66
C TYR A 657 12.16 -19.60 7.43
N LYS A 658 11.71 -20.66 6.74
CA LYS A 658 11.35 -21.93 7.39
C LYS A 658 12.59 -22.69 7.84
N ASN A 659 13.66 -22.55 7.07
CA ASN A 659 14.98 -23.15 7.28
C ASN A 659 16.04 -22.26 6.59
N ALA A 660 17.31 -22.65 6.62
CA ALA A 660 18.41 -21.84 6.11
C ALA A 660 18.31 -21.46 4.61
N THR A 661 17.50 -22.16 3.82
CA THR A 661 17.47 -22.02 2.35
C THR A 661 16.08 -21.74 1.78
N GLU A 662 15.02 -21.83 2.58
CA GLU A 662 13.64 -21.72 2.11
C GLU A 662 12.87 -20.65 2.86
N LEU A 663 12.32 -19.70 2.11
CA LEU A 663 11.30 -18.78 2.60
C LEU A 663 9.92 -19.45 2.61
N GLU A 664 9.04 -18.93 3.45
CA GLU A 664 7.63 -19.28 3.42
C GLU A 664 7.00 -18.97 2.06
N THR A 665 6.18 -19.90 1.59
CA THR A 665 5.57 -19.84 0.27
C THR A 665 4.38 -18.92 0.27
N LEU A 666 4.21 -18.14 -0.79
CA LEU A 666 3.06 -17.26 -0.94
C LEU A 666 1.85 -18.06 -1.45
N PRO A 667 0.63 -17.78 -0.96
CA PRO A 667 -0.56 -18.52 -1.35
C PRO A 667 -1.02 -18.15 -2.76
N ASN A 668 -1.85 -19.02 -3.33
CA ASN A 668 -2.53 -18.77 -4.60
C ASN A 668 -3.75 -17.84 -4.38
N ILE A 669 -3.54 -16.53 -4.53
CA ILE A 669 -4.56 -15.47 -4.30
C ILE A 669 -5.57 -15.39 -5.46
N ASP A 670 -5.22 -15.97 -6.60
CA ASP A 670 -5.97 -15.94 -7.86
C ASP A 670 -7.36 -16.58 -7.81
N ILE A 671 -7.73 -17.32 -6.76
CA ILE A 671 -9.12 -17.74 -6.51
C ILE A 671 -10.02 -16.60 -6.03
N ASN A 672 -9.52 -15.70 -5.20
CA ASN A 672 -10.35 -14.67 -4.57
C ASN A 672 -10.45 -13.40 -5.41
N ILE A 673 -9.44 -13.13 -6.23
CA ILE A 673 -9.39 -11.98 -7.13
C ILE A 673 -9.60 -12.46 -8.57
N LYS A 674 -10.71 -12.08 -9.20
CA LYS A 674 -11.15 -12.65 -10.48
C LYS A 674 -11.42 -11.59 -11.54
N CYS A 675 -11.15 -11.95 -12.79
CA CYS A 675 -11.53 -11.15 -13.94
C CYS A 675 -12.97 -11.47 -14.31
N GLY A 676 -13.81 -10.44 -14.48
CA GLY A 676 -15.18 -10.59 -14.90
C GLY A 676 -16.03 -9.34 -14.68
N ASN A 677 -17.21 -9.33 -15.29
CA ASN A 677 -18.23 -8.31 -15.13
C ASN A 677 -19.08 -8.64 -13.91
N SER A 678 -18.91 -7.88 -12.85
CA SER A 678 -19.60 -8.02 -11.56
C SER A 678 -21.06 -7.54 -11.57
N LEU A 679 -21.48 -6.82 -12.62
CA LEU A 679 -22.85 -6.29 -12.76
C LEU A 679 -23.80 -7.29 -13.45
N VAL A 680 -23.25 -8.27 -14.15
CA VAL A 680 -24.04 -9.25 -14.90
C VAL A 680 -24.08 -10.56 -14.12
N SER A 681 -25.29 -10.94 -13.70
CA SER A 681 -25.55 -12.22 -13.03
C SER A 681 -26.47 -13.08 -13.89
N ARG A 682 -26.08 -14.32 -14.13
CA ARG A 682 -26.87 -15.38 -14.79
C ARG A 682 -28.03 -15.85 -13.92
N PHE A 683 -28.01 -15.55 -12.62
CA PHE A 683 -29.00 -16.02 -11.66
C PHE A 683 -29.54 -14.87 -10.78
N SER A 684 -30.80 -14.93 -10.36
CA SER A 684 -31.32 -14.02 -9.33
C SER A 684 -30.65 -14.30 -7.97
N MET A 685 -30.47 -13.27 -7.13
CA MET A 685 -29.80 -13.41 -5.82
C MET A 685 -30.48 -14.43 -4.89
N ASP A 686 -31.79 -14.62 -5.03
CA ASP A 686 -32.60 -15.53 -4.20
C ASP A 686 -32.67 -16.97 -4.76
N ALA A 687 -32.03 -17.26 -5.89
CA ALA A 687 -32.08 -18.57 -6.52
C ALA A 687 -31.32 -19.63 -5.69
N ASP A 688 -31.96 -20.75 -5.37
CA ASP A 688 -31.35 -21.86 -4.62
C ASP A 688 -30.41 -22.70 -5.51
N LEU A 689 -29.10 -22.46 -5.37
CA LEU A 689 -28.04 -23.18 -6.08
C LEU A 689 -27.99 -24.68 -5.70
N SER A 690 -28.57 -25.10 -4.57
CA SER A 690 -28.62 -26.50 -4.17
C SER A 690 -29.47 -27.36 -5.12
N GLN A 691 -30.44 -26.75 -5.82
CA GLN A 691 -31.25 -27.44 -6.83
C GLN A 691 -30.49 -27.66 -8.14
N ALA A 692 -29.55 -26.78 -8.49
CA ALA A 692 -28.63 -26.99 -9.61
C ALA A 692 -27.68 -28.16 -9.33
N LEU A 693 -27.21 -28.28 -8.09
CA LEU A 693 -26.37 -29.38 -7.60
C LEU A 693 -27.10 -30.72 -7.55
N LYS A 694 -28.36 -30.77 -7.12
CA LYS A 694 -29.15 -32.01 -7.08
C LYS A 694 -29.37 -32.64 -8.47
N LYS A 695 -29.30 -31.86 -9.55
CA LYS A 695 -29.51 -32.33 -10.93
C LYS A 695 -28.27 -32.93 -11.59
N SER A 696 -27.06 -32.72 -11.07
CA SER A 696 -25.82 -33.35 -11.56
C SER A 696 -25.67 -34.83 -11.15
N LYS A 697 -26.77 -35.48 -10.73
CA LYS A 697 -26.82 -36.86 -10.21
C LYS A 697 -25.83 -37.13 -9.06
N GLY A 698 -25.58 -36.15 -8.19
CA GLY A 698 -24.70 -36.32 -7.02
C GLY A 698 -23.20 -36.44 -7.34
N LYS A 699 -22.78 -36.06 -8.56
CA LYS A 699 -21.37 -36.07 -8.97
C LYS A 699 -20.53 -35.05 -8.20
N TRP A 700 -21.11 -33.89 -7.87
CA TRP A 700 -20.42 -32.76 -7.23
C TRP A 700 -21.24 -32.22 -6.05
N SER A 701 -20.57 -31.78 -4.97
CA SER A 701 -21.18 -31.10 -3.83
C SER A 701 -20.48 -29.76 -3.55
N ILE A 702 -21.14 -28.85 -2.83
CA ILE A 702 -20.53 -27.58 -2.36
C ILE A 702 -19.31 -27.87 -1.49
N ASP A 703 -19.40 -28.89 -0.64
CA ASP A 703 -18.27 -29.28 0.22
C ASP A 703 -17.10 -29.81 -0.61
N MET A 704 -17.35 -30.55 -1.69
CA MET A 704 -16.30 -30.98 -2.61
C MET A 704 -15.66 -29.81 -3.34
N TYR A 705 -16.44 -28.80 -3.74
CA TYR A 705 -15.91 -27.56 -4.31
C TYR A 705 -15.05 -26.79 -3.30
N ARG A 706 -15.52 -26.65 -2.05
CA ARG A 706 -14.77 -26.00 -0.97
C ARG A 706 -13.46 -26.73 -0.70
N ILE A 707 -13.49 -28.07 -0.60
CA ILE A 707 -12.28 -28.90 -0.44
C ILE A 707 -11.33 -28.71 -1.62
N ALA A 708 -11.83 -28.69 -2.87
CA ALA A 708 -10.99 -28.47 -4.04
C ALA A 708 -10.33 -27.08 -4.04
N VAL A 709 -11.09 -26.04 -3.65
CA VAL A 709 -10.60 -24.67 -3.51
C VAL A 709 -9.55 -24.58 -2.40
N ASP A 710 -9.81 -25.16 -1.23
CA ASP A 710 -8.88 -25.14 -0.10
C ASP A 710 -7.60 -25.94 -0.42
N THR A 711 -7.74 -27.07 -1.14
CA THR A 711 -6.59 -27.85 -1.62
C THR A 711 -5.78 -27.08 -2.66
N TYR A 712 -6.42 -26.34 -3.55
CA TYR A 712 -5.74 -25.49 -4.53
C TYR A 712 -4.96 -24.35 -3.86
N ARG A 713 -5.56 -23.68 -2.87
CA ARG A 713 -4.94 -22.57 -2.13
C ARG A 713 -3.65 -23.01 -1.46
N ASN A 714 -3.66 -24.22 -0.89
CA ASN A 714 -2.54 -24.82 -0.17
C ASN A 714 -1.71 -25.79 -1.02
N ALA A 715 -1.88 -25.80 -2.35
CA ALA A 715 -1.21 -26.77 -3.21
C ALA A 715 0.32 -26.59 -3.15
N GLU A 716 1.03 -27.67 -2.80
CA GLU A 716 2.50 -27.66 -2.68
C GLU A 716 3.21 -28.09 -3.97
N SER A 717 2.46 -28.50 -4.99
CA SER A 717 2.99 -28.94 -6.28
C SER A 717 2.13 -28.43 -7.45
N LYS A 718 2.77 -28.25 -8.61
CA LYS A 718 2.10 -27.83 -9.85
C LYS A 718 1.08 -28.85 -10.35
N GLU A 719 1.35 -30.14 -10.11
CA GLU A 719 0.46 -31.23 -10.51
C GLU A 719 -0.84 -31.19 -9.71
N GLN A 720 -0.74 -31.14 -8.38
CA GLN A 720 -1.89 -30.97 -7.49
C GLN A 720 -2.68 -29.70 -7.84
N LYS A 721 -1.98 -28.60 -8.12
CA LYS A 721 -2.60 -27.34 -8.53
C LYS A 721 -3.42 -27.51 -9.82
N ARG A 722 -2.82 -28.05 -10.89
CA ARG A 722 -3.50 -28.29 -12.17
C ARG A 722 -4.66 -29.27 -12.06
N GLU A 723 -4.52 -30.30 -11.24
CA GLU A 723 -5.61 -31.23 -10.95
C GLU A 723 -6.79 -30.52 -10.29
N MET A 724 -6.53 -29.69 -9.28
CA MET A 724 -7.57 -28.92 -8.62
C MET A 724 -8.17 -27.84 -9.53
N GLU A 725 -7.38 -27.20 -10.41
CA GLU A 725 -7.90 -26.26 -11.42
C GLU A 725 -8.87 -26.92 -12.38
N ARG A 726 -8.49 -28.09 -12.91
CA ARG A 726 -9.35 -28.89 -13.79
C ARG A 726 -10.61 -29.30 -13.06
N LEU A 727 -10.49 -29.79 -11.83
CA LEU A 727 -11.62 -30.17 -11.00
C LEU A 727 -12.56 -28.98 -10.75
N ILE A 728 -12.02 -27.81 -10.40
CA ILE A 728 -12.78 -26.57 -10.21
C ILE A 728 -13.46 -26.13 -11.51
N ALA A 729 -12.76 -26.22 -12.64
CA ALA A 729 -13.29 -25.86 -13.95
C ALA A 729 -14.41 -26.81 -14.40
N ASP A 730 -14.24 -28.12 -14.18
CA ASP A 730 -15.22 -29.16 -14.48
C ASP A 730 -16.48 -28.99 -13.63
N ILE A 731 -16.30 -28.75 -12.32
CA ILE A 731 -17.41 -28.43 -11.41
C ILE A 731 -18.17 -27.21 -11.94
N LYS A 732 -17.46 -26.11 -12.27
CA LYS A 732 -18.06 -24.86 -12.78
C LYS A 732 -18.75 -25.05 -14.14
N SER A 733 -18.18 -25.86 -15.03
CA SER A 733 -18.77 -26.17 -16.34
C SER A 733 -20.07 -26.97 -16.19
N ASP A 734 -20.06 -27.98 -15.31
CA ASP A 734 -21.25 -28.78 -14.99
C ASP A 734 -22.35 -27.94 -14.29
N PHE A 735 -21.99 -26.90 -13.52
CA PHE A 735 -22.95 -25.91 -13.00
C PHE A 735 -23.61 -25.11 -14.13
N ARG A 736 -22.83 -24.65 -15.13
CA ARG A 736 -23.33 -23.85 -16.26
C ARG A 736 -24.29 -24.64 -17.15
N SER A 737 -24.07 -25.94 -17.34
CA SER A 737 -24.86 -26.78 -18.27
C SER A 737 -26.19 -27.31 -17.70
N ASN A 738 -26.30 -27.52 -16.37
CA ASN A 738 -27.46 -28.19 -15.76
C ASN A 738 -28.66 -27.28 -15.44
N ILE A 739 -28.52 -25.96 -15.53
CA ILE A 739 -29.55 -24.99 -15.13
C ILE A 739 -30.57 -24.70 -16.25
N ASP A 740 -30.30 -25.19 -17.46
CA ASP A 740 -31.10 -25.04 -18.68
C ASP A 740 -32.36 -25.96 -18.75
N ASN A 741 -32.59 -26.77 -17.72
CA ASN A 741 -33.61 -27.83 -17.75
C ASN A 741 -35.09 -27.32 -17.71
N PRO A 742 -35.47 -26.24 -16.98
CA PRO A 742 -36.82 -25.68 -17.05
C PRO A 742 -37.13 -25.06 -18.42
N PHE A 743 -36.15 -24.38 -19.02
CA PHE A 743 -36.29 -23.69 -20.30
C PHE A 743 -36.39 -24.69 -21.47
N LYS A 744 -35.56 -25.74 -21.47
CA LYS A 744 -35.68 -26.89 -22.39
C LYS A 744 -37.05 -27.57 -22.35
N LYS A 745 -37.69 -27.68 -21.18
CA LYS A 745 -39.03 -28.26 -21.05
C LYS A 745 -40.11 -27.38 -21.68
N THR A 746 -39.99 -26.05 -21.53
CA THR A 746 -40.90 -25.07 -22.15
C THR A 746 -40.78 -25.08 -23.68
N ILE A 747 -39.56 -25.13 -24.22
CA ILE A 747 -39.33 -25.26 -25.67
C ILE A 747 -39.89 -26.58 -26.19
N ARG A 748 -39.67 -27.70 -25.49
CA ARG A 748 -40.20 -29.01 -25.88
C ARG A 748 -41.74 -29.03 -25.92
N ALA A 749 -42.39 -28.35 -24.98
CA ALA A 749 -43.84 -28.20 -24.97
C ALA A 749 -44.34 -27.30 -26.12
N ALA A 750 -43.62 -26.22 -26.45
CA ALA A 750 -43.94 -25.35 -27.58
C ALA A 750 -43.77 -26.08 -28.93
N ARG A 751 -42.66 -26.81 -29.14
CA ARG A 751 -42.46 -27.69 -30.30
C ARG A 751 -43.55 -28.74 -30.43
N GLY A 752 -43.87 -29.45 -29.35
CA GLY A 752 -44.95 -30.44 -29.37
C GLY A 752 -46.32 -29.85 -29.73
N LYS A 753 -46.57 -28.57 -29.43
CA LYS A 753 -47.79 -27.86 -29.83
C LYS A 753 -47.78 -27.51 -31.33
N VAL A 754 -46.65 -27.08 -31.87
CA VAL A 754 -46.45 -26.85 -33.31
C VAL A 754 -46.63 -28.16 -34.09
N ASP A 755 -46.01 -29.25 -33.63
CA ASP A 755 -46.10 -30.56 -34.30
C ASP A 755 -47.53 -31.11 -34.31
N LYS A 756 -48.27 -30.97 -33.20
CA LYS A 756 -49.67 -31.36 -33.12
C LYS A 756 -50.54 -30.58 -34.10
N LEU A 757 -50.40 -29.25 -34.12
CA LEU A 757 -51.18 -28.38 -35.01
C LEU A 757 -50.81 -28.60 -36.49
N SER A 758 -49.52 -28.83 -36.78
CA SER A 758 -49.04 -29.19 -38.12
C SER A 758 -49.64 -30.51 -38.60
N THR A 759 -49.61 -31.53 -37.73
CA THR A 759 -50.20 -32.85 -38.03
C THR A 759 -51.70 -32.72 -38.26
N GLU A 760 -52.43 -31.99 -37.42
CA GLU A 760 -53.88 -31.79 -37.57
C GLU A 760 -54.24 -31.02 -38.85
N ILE A 761 -53.46 -30.01 -39.23
CA ILE A 761 -53.62 -29.30 -40.51
C ILE A 761 -53.37 -30.23 -41.69
N ASN A 762 -52.32 -31.06 -41.63
CA ASN A 762 -51.96 -31.97 -42.72
C ASN A 762 -52.99 -33.10 -42.88
N THR A 763 -53.50 -33.65 -41.78
CA THR A 763 -54.57 -34.66 -41.79
C THR A 763 -55.87 -34.09 -42.36
N LYS A 764 -56.29 -32.88 -41.96
CA LYS A 764 -57.50 -32.24 -42.51
C LYS A 764 -57.35 -31.87 -43.99
N LYS A 765 -56.15 -31.47 -44.42
CA LYS A 765 -55.84 -31.28 -45.85
C LYS A 765 -55.91 -32.58 -46.65
N GLN A 766 -55.40 -33.68 -46.10
CA GLN A 766 -55.49 -35.00 -46.76
C GLN A 766 -56.93 -35.50 -46.90
N TRP A 767 -57.82 -35.14 -45.98
CA TRP A 767 -59.25 -35.51 -46.03
C TRP A 767 -60.13 -34.52 -46.82
N GLY A 768 -59.54 -33.53 -47.50
CA GLY A 768 -60.26 -32.61 -48.39
C GLY A 768 -61.14 -31.57 -47.69
N GLU A 769 -60.93 -31.32 -46.40
CA GLU A 769 -61.70 -30.34 -45.63
C GLU A 769 -61.31 -28.89 -45.99
N LYS A 770 -62.28 -27.95 -45.96
CA LYS A 770 -62.04 -26.52 -46.20
C LYS A 770 -61.07 -25.94 -45.16
N GLU A 771 -60.12 -25.09 -45.60
CA GLU A 771 -59.12 -24.48 -44.73
C GLU A 771 -59.71 -23.80 -43.49
N ASN A 772 -59.42 -24.34 -42.31
CA ASN A 772 -59.84 -23.76 -41.05
C ASN A 772 -58.92 -22.59 -40.69
N LYS A 773 -59.35 -21.36 -41.04
CA LYS A 773 -58.61 -20.12 -40.78
C LYS A 773 -58.19 -19.94 -39.32
N LYS A 774 -58.98 -20.42 -38.35
CA LYS A 774 -58.64 -20.35 -36.92
C LYS A 774 -57.46 -21.27 -36.59
N LEU A 775 -57.49 -22.50 -37.09
CA LEU A 775 -56.43 -23.49 -36.91
C LEU A 775 -55.09 -23.02 -37.52
N ILE A 776 -55.15 -22.43 -38.71
CA ILE A 776 -53.97 -21.85 -39.39
C ILE A 776 -53.41 -20.67 -38.60
N ASN A 777 -54.27 -19.82 -38.03
CA ASN A 777 -53.84 -18.69 -37.21
C ASN A 777 -53.21 -19.14 -35.89
N ASP A 778 -53.77 -20.17 -35.25
CA ASP A 778 -53.23 -20.75 -34.02
C ASP A 778 -51.87 -21.44 -34.27
N TYR A 779 -51.69 -22.07 -35.44
CA TYR A 779 -50.40 -22.61 -35.88
C TYR A 779 -49.36 -21.51 -36.10
N LYS A 780 -49.72 -20.41 -36.79
CA LYS A 780 -48.82 -19.26 -36.98
C LYS A 780 -48.38 -18.65 -35.64
N LYS A 781 -49.30 -18.44 -34.70
CA LYS A 781 -48.97 -17.94 -33.35
C LYS A 781 -48.10 -18.93 -32.57
N ALA A 782 -48.30 -20.23 -32.73
CA ALA A 782 -47.47 -21.24 -32.09
C ALA A 782 -46.04 -21.25 -32.66
N ILE A 783 -45.89 -21.05 -33.99
CA ILE A 783 -44.59 -20.86 -34.64
C ILE A 783 -43.90 -19.60 -34.14
N GLU A 784 -44.57 -18.44 -34.15
CA GLU A 784 -43.97 -17.18 -33.68
C GLU A 784 -43.50 -17.29 -32.23
N LYS A 785 -44.30 -17.96 -31.37
CA LYS A 785 -43.91 -18.21 -29.98
C LYS A 785 -42.72 -19.17 -29.88
N LEU A 786 -42.67 -20.21 -30.71
CA LEU A 786 -41.55 -21.14 -30.73
C LEU A 786 -40.28 -20.44 -31.24
N GLN A 787 -40.38 -19.65 -32.31
CA GLN A 787 -39.26 -18.87 -32.85
C GLN A 787 -38.72 -17.89 -31.82
N LYS A 788 -39.57 -17.14 -31.10
CA LYS A 788 -39.11 -16.28 -30.01
C LYS A 788 -38.38 -17.03 -28.90
N LEU A 789 -38.88 -18.21 -28.51
CA LEU A 789 -38.23 -19.04 -27.49
C LEU A 789 -36.93 -19.68 -28.01
N GLU A 790 -36.84 -19.96 -29.31
CA GLU A 790 -35.61 -20.45 -29.95
C GLU A 790 -34.59 -19.33 -30.16
N GLU A 791 -35.02 -18.10 -30.47
CA GLU A 791 -34.19 -16.89 -30.49
C GLU A 791 -33.70 -16.54 -29.07
N GLU A 792 -34.56 -16.57 -28.05
CA GLU A 792 -34.13 -16.41 -26.65
C GLU A 792 -33.17 -17.53 -26.22
N ARG A 793 -33.39 -18.77 -26.68
CA ARG A 793 -32.43 -19.88 -26.47
C ARG A 793 -31.11 -19.56 -27.14
N ASP A 794 -31.14 -19.16 -28.41
CA ASP A 794 -29.93 -18.86 -29.17
C ASP A 794 -29.22 -17.62 -28.60
N ASP A 795 -29.92 -16.66 -28.00
CA ASP A 795 -29.32 -15.54 -27.26
C ASP A 795 -28.68 -16.00 -25.93
N ILE A 796 -29.31 -16.93 -25.22
CA ILE A 796 -28.78 -17.54 -23.98
C ILE A 796 -27.59 -18.48 -24.29
N GLU A 797 -27.70 -19.31 -25.32
CA GLU A 797 -26.68 -20.28 -25.77
C GLU A 797 -25.52 -19.60 -26.50
N SER A 798 -25.77 -18.53 -27.27
CA SER A 798 -24.72 -17.71 -27.90
C SER A 798 -23.97 -16.83 -26.90
N ASN A 799 -24.48 -16.69 -25.67
CA ASN A 799 -23.75 -16.37 -24.44
C ASN A 799 -22.85 -15.12 -24.45
N LYS A 800 -22.91 -14.23 -25.46
CA LYS A 800 -22.06 -13.03 -25.53
C LYS A 800 -22.24 -12.10 -24.33
N ILE A 801 -23.47 -11.98 -23.82
CA ILE A 801 -23.78 -11.11 -22.67
C ILE A 801 -23.19 -11.65 -21.36
N TYR A 802 -23.11 -12.98 -21.21
CA TYR A 802 -22.64 -13.62 -19.98
C TYR A 802 -21.23 -14.21 -20.10
N GLU A 803 -20.57 -14.07 -21.25
CA GLU A 803 -19.24 -14.61 -21.54
C GLU A 803 -18.22 -14.19 -20.48
N ASN A 804 -18.33 -12.93 -20.03
CA ASN A 804 -17.50 -12.33 -18.99
C ASN A 804 -18.23 -12.17 -17.65
N ALA A 805 -19.48 -12.63 -17.49
CA ALA A 805 -20.23 -12.45 -16.24
C ALA A 805 -19.57 -13.17 -15.06
N PHE A 806 -19.49 -12.50 -13.91
CA PHE A 806 -18.96 -13.06 -12.67
C PHE A 806 -20.07 -13.40 -11.68
N GLU A 807 -20.10 -14.66 -11.22
CA GLU A 807 -21.04 -15.15 -10.22
C GLU A 807 -20.41 -15.12 -8.82
N TRP A 808 -20.99 -14.33 -7.92
CA TRP A 808 -20.50 -14.15 -6.55
C TRP A 808 -20.84 -15.30 -5.59
N ARG A 809 -21.87 -16.10 -5.88
CA ARG A 809 -22.47 -17.07 -4.95
C ARG A 809 -21.85 -18.46 -5.01
#